data_AF-A0A2T2SH00-F1
#
_entry.id   AF-A0A2T2SH00-F1
#
_cell.length_a   1.000
_cell.length_b   1.000
_cell.length_c   1.000
_cell.angle_alpha   90.00
_cell.angle_beta   90.00
_cell.angle_gamma   90.00
#
_symmetry.space_group_name_H-M   'P 1'
#
loop_
_entity.id
_entity.type
_entity.pdbx_description
1 polymer ?
#
loop_
_entity_poly.entity_id
_entity_poly.type
_entity_poly.pdbx_seq_one_letter_code
_entity_poly.pdbx_strand_id
1 'polypeptide(L)'
;MRFSVSRRLASVVGAFVFAVPVVALLLPAVAEAQYFGKNKVQYDEFDFQEFSTEHFRILYYPVEEQATSDAARMAERWYDRHTQTFLRQFSEKKPLIFYANDADFQQTNVVNGQIGQGTGGVTESLKERVTMPLTGSYAETNHVLGHELVHSFQYDFGLRERENGFQLNRLPLWLIEGMAEYLSVGRDDPHTAMWLRDYAMRDDLPTTEQLTTDPQTYFPYRFGQAYMAYVGGKYGDPAVTNLFKLAGRVGPDSAFVYALGVTPDSLSEEWKRSVRDQYAPQMEGRTAPSDVGRVVLGEPGAKNQLNISPSLSPDGRYVAFISRRNIFNTNLFIADTQTGEIIEQLEGARSNPHFDALRFINSAGTWSPNGEKFAFVTFVQGDNDLEIIDVESGEVTRRISPKGIGAITNPTWSPDGNKIAFAGIEGGLSDLYSLDLRTNTVRQLTNDRYADLQPTWAPGGERLAFITDRGPDGTNFENLTFAPTRLGIIDTESGDNTERGDIETVRPFEGANHHNPAWSPDGQNLYFISDQDGFKDVYRYALNDGQTYRITHLKTGVSGITAESPAMSVAAQSGRMAFSVFSRGGYTIHALEPDQLDGEPVQGTEEGRLATAGLLPPFESAGEGLVSSYLADPLAGLPGQTTFDAT
;
A
#
# COMPACT_ATOMS: atom_id res chain seq x y z
N MET A 1 -24.76 46.88 64.08
CA MET A 1 -25.93 47.68 64.52
C MET A 1 -27.00 47.53 63.45
N ARG A 2 -27.98 46.63 63.63
CA ARG A 2 -29.36 46.91 64.13
C ARG A 2 -29.94 48.15 63.42
N PHE A 3 -31.06 48.13 62.71
CA PHE A 3 -32.26 47.28 62.57
C PHE A 3 -33.10 47.94 61.44
N SER A 4 -34.21 47.48 60.87
CA SER A 4 -35.10 46.31 60.87
C SER A 4 -36.13 46.65 59.77
N VAL A 5 -36.50 45.80 58.80
CA VAL A 5 -37.50 44.72 58.90
C VAL A 5 -38.73 45.19 59.71
N SER A 6 -39.94 45.26 59.15
CA SER A 6 -40.93 44.15 59.08
C SER A 6 -42.33 44.81 59.17
N ARG A 7 -43.47 44.27 58.72
CA ARG A 7 -43.88 43.05 58.01
C ARG A 7 -45.41 43.11 57.90
N ARG A 8 -45.95 42.57 56.79
CA ARG A 8 -47.12 41.64 56.70
C ARG A 8 -48.53 42.15 57.07
N LEU A 9 -49.66 41.57 56.68
CA LEU A 9 -50.11 40.27 56.10
C LEU A 9 -51.38 40.59 55.25
N ALA A 10 -51.55 40.09 54.02
CA ALA A 10 -52.12 38.79 53.60
C ALA A 10 -53.63 38.78 53.31
N SER A 11 -54.00 38.31 52.10
CA SER A 11 -55.10 37.37 51.85
C SER A 11 -55.12 36.92 50.38
N VAL A 12 -55.54 35.67 50.16
CA VAL A 12 -55.33 34.81 48.99
C VAL A 12 -56.61 34.67 48.16
N VAL A 13 -56.43 34.28 46.88
CA VAL A 13 -57.30 33.45 46.00
C VAL A 13 -58.01 34.19 44.86
N GLY A 14 -57.71 33.78 43.62
CA GLY A 14 -58.67 33.75 42.51
C GLY A 14 -58.17 34.25 41.15
N ALA A 15 -57.59 33.32 40.37
CA ALA A 15 -57.50 33.27 38.90
C ALA A 15 -57.58 34.58 38.08
N PHE A 16 -56.45 35.01 37.52
CA PHE A 16 -56.41 35.97 36.41
C PHE A 16 -55.90 35.31 35.13
N VAL A 17 -56.81 35.23 34.16
CA VAL A 17 -56.52 35.16 32.74
C VAL A 17 -55.93 36.51 32.34
N PHE A 18 -54.72 36.51 31.78
CA PHE A 18 -54.22 37.65 31.00
C PHE A 18 -53.63 37.14 29.69
N ALA A 19 -54.30 37.52 28.61
CA ALA A 19 -53.80 37.43 27.25
C ALA A 19 -52.54 38.29 27.12
N VAL A 20 -51.44 37.68 26.71
CA VAL A 20 -50.21 38.37 26.29
C VAL A 20 -50.27 38.50 24.76
N PRO A 21 -50.08 39.70 24.19
CA PRO A 21 -50.07 39.87 22.74
C PRO A 21 -48.78 39.24 22.18
N VAL A 22 -48.95 38.35 21.21
CA VAL A 22 -47.89 37.80 20.37
C VAL A 22 -47.32 38.95 19.54
N VAL A 23 -46.24 39.56 20.02
CA VAL A 23 -45.31 40.31 19.17
C VAL A 23 -44.36 39.27 18.61
N ALA A 24 -44.63 38.83 17.38
CA ALA A 24 -43.72 38.03 16.59
C ALA A 24 -42.46 38.84 16.31
N LEU A 25 -41.44 38.67 17.16
CA LEU A 25 -40.06 38.96 16.81
C LEU A 25 -39.68 37.96 15.71
N LEU A 26 -39.80 38.41 14.46
CA LEU A 26 -39.10 37.81 13.32
C LEU A 26 -37.60 37.98 13.56
N LEU A 27 -37.03 37.11 14.40
CA LEU A 27 -35.62 36.76 14.27
C LEU A 27 -35.49 36.12 12.89
N PRO A 28 -34.59 36.58 12.01
CA PRO A 28 -34.28 35.80 10.82
C PRO A 28 -33.85 34.42 11.35
N ALA A 29 -34.60 33.39 10.95
CA ALA A 29 -34.07 32.04 11.05
C ALA A 29 -32.68 32.12 10.44
N VAL A 30 -31.67 31.72 11.21
CA VAL A 30 -30.38 31.39 10.63
C VAL A 30 -30.74 30.27 9.66
N ALA A 31 -30.90 30.63 8.39
CA ALA A 31 -30.87 29.66 7.33
C ALA A 31 -29.52 28.99 7.54
N GLU A 32 -29.55 27.74 8.03
CA GLU A 32 -28.45 26.85 7.78
C GLU A 32 -28.32 26.86 6.27
N ALA A 33 -27.36 27.65 5.79
CA ALA A 33 -26.90 27.52 4.43
C ALA A 33 -26.56 26.05 4.31
N GLN A 34 -27.33 25.35 3.49
CA GLN A 34 -26.98 24.02 3.02
C GLN A 34 -25.55 24.19 2.49
N TYR A 35 -24.57 23.74 3.27
CA TYR A 35 -23.20 23.75 2.85
C TYR A 35 -23.14 22.67 1.78
N PHE A 36 -23.41 23.06 0.53
CA PHE A 36 -23.07 22.27 -0.63
C PHE A 36 -21.56 22.07 -0.52
N GLY A 37 -21.14 20.84 -0.18
CA GLY A 37 -19.74 20.47 -0.20
C GLY A 37 -19.15 20.95 -1.52
N LYS A 38 -18.03 21.67 -1.47
CA LYS A 38 -17.35 22.07 -2.70
C LYS A 38 -17.04 20.78 -3.47
N ASN A 39 -17.54 20.67 -4.71
CA ASN A 39 -17.08 19.64 -5.64
C ASN A 39 -15.56 19.69 -5.69
N LYS A 40 -14.91 18.52 -5.76
CA LYS A 40 -13.46 18.48 -5.99
C LYS A 40 -13.19 19.14 -7.33
N VAL A 41 -12.07 19.87 -7.40
CA VAL A 41 -11.62 20.47 -8.65
C VAL A 41 -11.28 19.33 -9.59
N GLN A 42 -12.01 19.26 -10.70
CA GLN A 42 -11.68 18.41 -11.84
C GLN A 42 -10.85 19.24 -12.78
N TYR A 43 -9.66 18.74 -13.10
CA TYR A 43 -8.74 19.29 -14.07
C TYR A 43 -9.01 18.69 -15.46
N ASP A 44 -9.47 17.43 -15.49
CA ASP A 44 -9.75 16.69 -16.72
C ASP A 44 -11.25 16.42 -16.95
N GLU A 45 -11.62 16.29 -18.22
CA GLU A 45 -12.93 15.80 -18.65
C GLU A 45 -12.82 14.31 -19.03
N PHE A 46 -13.60 13.46 -18.36
CA PHE A 46 -13.62 12.02 -18.59
C PHE A 46 -14.83 11.61 -19.42
N ASP A 47 -14.60 11.01 -20.59
CA ASP A 47 -15.65 10.42 -21.43
C ASP A 47 -15.98 9.01 -20.95
N PHE A 48 -16.73 8.94 -19.85
CA PHE A 48 -17.12 7.65 -19.26
C PHE A 48 -18.03 6.85 -20.19
N GLN A 49 -17.60 5.62 -20.46
CA GLN A 49 -18.37 4.56 -21.08
C GLN A 49 -18.87 3.57 -20.03
N GLU A 50 -19.89 2.80 -20.39
CA GLU A 50 -20.46 1.78 -19.51
C GLU A 50 -20.59 0.45 -20.26
N PHE A 51 -20.25 -0.64 -19.58
CA PHE A 51 -20.71 -1.98 -19.93
C PHE A 51 -21.18 -2.71 -18.68
N SER A 52 -21.73 -3.91 -18.84
CA SER A 52 -22.22 -4.72 -17.73
C SER A 52 -21.74 -6.15 -17.79
N THR A 53 -21.43 -6.69 -16.62
CA THR A 53 -21.25 -8.13 -16.39
C THR A 53 -22.54 -8.71 -15.78
N GLU A 54 -22.51 -9.93 -15.24
CA GLU A 54 -23.67 -10.52 -14.57
C GLU A 54 -24.04 -9.74 -13.29
N HIS A 55 -23.04 -9.40 -12.48
CA HIS A 55 -23.23 -8.80 -11.15
C HIS A 55 -22.81 -7.33 -11.05
N PHE A 56 -22.18 -6.77 -12.09
CA PHE A 56 -21.64 -5.42 -12.04
C PHE A 56 -22.02 -4.56 -13.24
N ARG A 57 -22.09 -3.25 -12.98
CA ARG A 57 -22.11 -2.19 -14.00
C ARG A 57 -20.75 -1.51 -13.95
N ILE A 58 -20.01 -1.52 -15.05
CA ILE A 58 -18.63 -1.07 -15.10
C ILE A 58 -18.57 0.28 -15.81
N LEU A 59 -18.03 1.30 -15.14
CA LEU A 59 -17.80 2.63 -15.71
C LEU A 59 -16.29 2.84 -15.84
N TYR A 60 -15.86 3.26 -17.02
CA TYR A 60 -14.45 3.43 -17.41
C TYR A 60 -14.34 4.45 -18.56
N TYR A 61 -13.14 4.81 -19.00
CA TYR A 61 -12.93 5.60 -20.22
C TYR A 61 -11.99 4.90 -21.21
N PRO A 62 -12.05 5.19 -22.53
CA PRO A 62 -11.46 4.33 -23.57
C PRO A 62 -9.98 3.94 -23.40
N VAL A 63 -9.16 4.79 -22.79
CA VAL A 63 -7.72 4.54 -22.60
C VAL A 63 -7.44 3.32 -21.71
N GLU A 64 -8.35 2.94 -20.82
CA GLU A 64 -8.21 1.83 -19.87
C GLU A 64 -9.06 0.61 -20.25
N GLU A 65 -9.61 0.54 -21.46
CA GLU A 65 -10.54 -0.51 -21.88
C GLU A 65 -10.00 -1.93 -21.65
N GLN A 66 -8.73 -2.16 -22.01
CA GLN A 66 -8.09 -3.47 -21.87
C GLN A 66 -8.00 -3.90 -20.41
N ALA A 67 -7.43 -3.05 -19.54
CA ALA A 67 -7.27 -3.34 -18.13
C ALA A 67 -8.62 -3.45 -17.41
N THR A 68 -9.60 -2.62 -17.80
CA THR A 68 -10.97 -2.65 -17.27
C THR A 68 -11.69 -3.94 -17.62
N SER A 69 -11.54 -4.44 -18.85
CA SER A 69 -12.16 -5.70 -19.28
C SER A 69 -11.71 -6.88 -18.41
N ASP A 70 -10.42 -6.94 -18.08
CA ASP A 70 -9.90 -7.96 -17.18
C ASP A 70 -10.24 -7.70 -15.71
N ALA A 71 -10.27 -6.45 -15.26
CA ALA A 71 -10.75 -6.10 -13.93
C ALA A 71 -12.23 -6.50 -13.73
N ALA A 72 -13.05 -6.45 -14.77
CA ALA A 72 -14.43 -6.95 -14.74
C ALA A 72 -14.49 -8.48 -14.55
N ARG A 73 -13.59 -9.22 -15.19
CA ARG A 73 -13.43 -10.68 -14.96
C ARG A 73 -12.93 -10.99 -13.54
N MET A 74 -12.02 -10.16 -13.00
CA MET A 74 -11.60 -10.25 -11.60
C MET A 74 -12.78 -9.98 -10.65
N ALA A 75 -13.63 -9.00 -10.95
CA ALA A 75 -14.78 -8.64 -10.12
C ALA A 75 -15.77 -9.81 -10.01
N GLU A 76 -16.11 -10.45 -11.13
CA GLU A 76 -16.97 -11.65 -11.15
C GLU A 76 -16.35 -12.80 -10.36
N ARG A 77 -15.02 -13.00 -10.50
CA ARG A 77 -14.29 -14.00 -9.71
C ARG A 77 -14.38 -13.73 -8.21
N TRP A 78 -14.17 -12.48 -7.79
CA TRP A 78 -14.29 -12.08 -6.40
C TRP A 78 -15.72 -12.16 -5.88
N TYR A 79 -16.70 -11.83 -6.72
CA TYR A 79 -18.10 -11.97 -6.36
C TYR A 79 -18.45 -13.43 -6.02
N ASP A 80 -18.05 -14.40 -6.83
CA ASP A 80 -18.31 -15.81 -6.55
C ASP A 80 -17.65 -16.26 -5.24
N ARG A 81 -16.38 -15.92 -5.04
CA ARG A 81 -15.61 -16.24 -3.81
C ARG A 81 -16.26 -15.64 -2.57
N HIS A 82 -16.62 -14.36 -2.60
CA HIS A 82 -17.23 -13.68 -1.46
C HIS A 82 -18.67 -14.13 -1.23
N THR A 83 -19.41 -14.51 -2.28
CA THR A 83 -20.74 -15.12 -2.15
C THR A 83 -20.68 -16.39 -1.31
N GLN A 84 -19.66 -17.23 -1.50
CA GLN A 84 -19.45 -18.45 -0.72
C GLN A 84 -19.08 -18.13 0.74
N THR A 85 -18.22 -17.13 0.98
CA THR A 85 -17.76 -16.76 2.33
C THR A 85 -18.85 -16.05 3.15
N PHE A 86 -19.62 -15.16 2.52
CA PHE A 86 -20.73 -14.44 3.15
C PHE A 86 -22.05 -15.23 3.14
N LEU A 87 -22.15 -16.28 2.33
CA LEU A 87 -23.39 -17.03 2.06
C LEU A 87 -24.52 -16.10 1.61
N ARG A 88 -24.22 -15.23 0.64
CA ARG A 88 -25.09 -14.13 0.26
C ARG A 88 -24.83 -13.71 -1.19
N GLN A 89 -25.88 -13.31 -1.89
CA GLN A 89 -25.81 -12.76 -3.25
C GLN A 89 -26.30 -11.31 -3.25
N PHE A 90 -25.84 -10.51 -4.21
CA PHE A 90 -26.37 -9.17 -4.41
C PHE A 90 -27.77 -9.23 -5.01
N SER A 91 -28.66 -8.35 -4.56
CA SER A 91 -30.02 -8.26 -5.12
C SER A 91 -30.09 -7.44 -6.41
N GLU A 92 -29.03 -6.72 -6.74
CA GLU A 92 -28.91 -5.83 -7.89
C GLU A 92 -27.46 -5.70 -8.31
N LYS A 93 -27.22 -5.28 -9.57
CA LYS A 93 -25.85 -5.07 -10.05
C LYS A 93 -25.19 -3.93 -9.32
N LYS A 94 -23.98 -4.14 -8.83
CA LYS A 94 -23.20 -3.11 -8.13
C LYS A 94 -22.35 -2.31 -9.12
N PRO A 95 -22.31 -0.98 -9.03
CA PRO A 95 -21.49 -0.17 -9.91
C PRO A 95 -20.01 -0.22 -9.47
N LEU A 96 -19.12 -0.49 -10.43
CA LEU A 96 -17.67 -0.37 -10.29
C LEU A 96 -17.20 0.76 -11.21
N ILE A 97 -16.42 1.69 -10.67
CA ILE A 97 -15.90 2.85 -11.40
C ILE A 97 -14.37 2.75 -11.38
N PHE A 98 -13.78 2.53 -12.54
CA PHE A 98 -12.33 2.48 -12.72
C PHE A 98 -11.80 3.84 -13.17
N TYR A 99 -10.54 4.09 -12.80
CA TYR A 99 -9.74 5.22 -13.24
C TYR A 99 -8.38 4.70 -13.68
N ALA A 100 -7.81 5.24 -14.75
CA ALA A 100 -6.60 4.74 -15.38
C ALA A 100 -5.36 4.88 -14.49
N ASN A 101 -5.43 5.72 -13.44
CA ASN A 101 -4.34 5.95 -12.50
C ASN A 101 -4.87 6.71 -11.25
N ASP A 102 -4.04 6.81 -10.20
CA ASP A 102 -4.42 7.52 -8.96
C ASP A 102 -4.70 9.02 -9.15
N ALA A 103 -4.10 9.65 -10.16
CA ALA A 103 -4.25 11.08 -10.38
C ALA A 103 -5.69 11.40 -10.80
N ASP A 104 -6.22 10.63 -11.76
CA ASP A 104 -7.60 10.71 -12.22
C ASP A 104 -8.58 10.39 -11.08
N PHE A 105 -8.28 9.33 -10.30
CA PHE A 105 -9.09 8.94 -9.15
C PHE A 105 -9.23 10.03 -8.09
N GLN A 106 -8.16 10.78 -7.80
CA GLN A 106 -8.21 11.87 -6.80
C GLN A 106 -9.17 13.00 -7.19
N GLN A 107 -9.47 13.16 -8.49
CA GLN A 107 -10.41 14.15 -9.01
C GLN A 107 -11.88 13.70 -8.89
N THR A 108 -12.15 12.48 -8.42
CA THR A 108 -13.50 11.92 -8.40
C THR A 108 -14.46 12.67 -7.46
N ASN A 109 -15.63 13.02 -8.00
CA ASN A 109 -16.78 13.53 -7.25
C ASN A 109 -17.72 12.41 -6.76
N VAL A 110 -17.32 11.15 -6.92
CA VAL A 110 -18.09 9.97 -6.48
C VAL A 110 -18.07 9.86 -4.95
N VAL A 111 -16.93 10.09 -4.31
CA VAL A 111 -16.81 9.99 -2.83
C VAL A 111 -16.90 11.37 -2.19
N ASN A 112 -17.72 11.50 -1.14
CA ASN A 112 -17.78 12.71 -0.32
C ASN A 112 -16.52 12.83 0.55
N GLY A 113 -15.87 13.99 0.54
CA GLY A 113 -14.63 14.24 1.29
C GLY A 113 -13.38 14.06 0.43
N GLN A 114 -12.22 14.45 0.97
CA GLN A 114 -10.94 14.22 0.29
C GLN A 114 -10.61 12.73 0.36
N ILE A 115 -10.26 12.14 -0.78
CA ILE A 115 -9.73 10.78 -0.82
C ILE A 115 -8.26 10.91 -0.40
N GLY A 116 -7.88 10.25 0.69
CA GLY A 116 -6.49 10.20 1.09
C GLY A 116 -5.68 9.49 0.01
N GLN A 117 -4.51 10.02 -0.31
CA GLN A 117 -3.58 9.31 -1.20
C GLN A 117 -3.19 7.96 -0.55
N GLY A 118 -2.88 6.91 -1.32
CA GLY A 118 -2.73 5.55 -0.78
C GLY A 118 -4.03 4.80 -0.49
N THR A 119 -5.19 5.42 -0.79
CA THR A 119 -6.48 4.72 -0.85
C THR A 119 -6.55 3.98 -2.18
N GLY A 120 -6.27 2.68 -2.19
CA GLY A 120 -6.32 1.86 -3.40
C GLY A 120 -7.71 1.75 -4.01
N GLY A 121 -8.77 1.95 -3.22
CA GLY A 121 -10.15 1.99 -3.65
C GLY A 121 -11.05 2.49 -2.53
N VAL A 122 -12.28 2.85 -2.86
CA VAL A 122 -13.31 3.20 -1.87
C VAL A 122 -14.62 2.56 -2.25
N THR A 123 -15.22 1.86 -1.29
CA THR A 123 -16.61 1.45 -1.37
C THR A 123 -17.51 2.43 -0.64
N GLU A 124 -18.42 3.07 -1.36
CA GLU A 124 -19.35 4.05 -0.80
C GLU A 124 -20.63 3.40 -0.30
N SER A 125 -20.86 3.49 1.01
CA SER A 125 -21.89 2.73 1.73
C SER A 125 -23.37 3.00 1.37
N LEU A 126 -23.74 4.19 0.87
CA LEU A 126 -25.15 4.50 0.59
C LEU A 126 -25.57 4.14 -0.84
N LYS A 127 -24.65 4.27 -1.81
CA LYS A 127 -24.91 3.88 -3.21
C LYS A 127 -24.29 2.53 -3.58
N GLU A 128 -23.69 1.82 -2.61
CA GLU A 128 -23.06 0.50 -2.74
C GLU A 128 -22.17 0.41 -3.99
N ARG A 129 -21.33 1.43 -4.19
CA ARG A 129 -20.47 1.59 -5.35
C ARG A 129 -19.00 1.48 -4.99
N VAL A 130 -18.23 0.73 -5.77
CA VAL A 130 -16.77 0.69 -5.66
C VAL A 130 -16.19 1.68 -6.66
N THR A 131 -15.22 2.46 -6.22
CA THR A 131 -14.45 3.35 -7.09
C THR A 131 -12.97 3.20 -6.77
N MET A 132 -12.16 2.96 -7.79
CA MET A 132 -10.73 2.71 -7.58
C MET A 132 -9.90 3.07 -8.83
N PRO A 133 -8.66 3.52 -8.67
CA PRO A 133 -7.69 3.53 -9.74
C PRO A 133 -7.21 2.11 -10.06
N LEU A 134 -6.86 1.90 -11.31
CA LEU A 134 -5.99 0.81 -11.73
C LEU A 134 -4.56 1.15 -11.28
N THR A 135 -3.86 0.13 -10.78
CA THR A 135 -2.64 0.34 -9.99
C THR A 135 -1.36 0.25 -10.81
N GLY A 136 -1.47 -0.06 -12.11
CA GLY A 136 -0.33 -0.40 -12.97
C GLY A 136 0.10 -1.88 -12.86
N SER A 137 -0.36 -2.61 -11.84
CA SER A 137 -0.11 -4.04 -11.64
C SER A 137 -1.44 -4.79 -11.52
N TYR A 138 -1.59 -5.88 -12.27
CA TYR A 138 -2.77 -6.72 -12.20
C TYR A 138 -2.92 -7.41 -10.83
N ALA A 139 -1.80 -7.79 -10.21
CA ALA A 139 -1.80 -8.43 -8.89
C ALA A 139 -2.40 -7.49 -7.82
N GLU A 140 -1.89 -6.25 -7.79
CA GLU A 140 -2.34 -5.23 -6.84
C GLU A 140 -3.78 -4.77 -7.17
N THR A 141 -4.12 -4.57 -8.45
CA THR A 141 -5.51 -4.25 -8.87
C THR A 141 -6.48 -5.35 -8.41
N ASN A 142 -6.10 -6.62 -8.54
CA ASN A 142 -6.92 -7.74 -8.10
C ASN A 142 -7.06 -7.79 -6.57
N HIS A 143 -6.00 -7.55 -5.80
CA HIS A 143 -6.06 -7.49 -4.33
C HIS A 143 -7.00 -6.39 -3.87
N VAL A 144 -6.80 -5.16 -4.35
CA VAL A 144 -7.61 -4.00 -3.98
C VAL A 144 -9.08 -4.21 -4.35
N LEU A 145 -9.37 -4.69 -5.56
CA LEU A 145 -10.74 -4.99 -5.97
C LEU A 145 -11.38 -6.06 -5.08
N GLY A 146 -10.62 -7.10 -4.72
CA GLY A 146 -11.07 -8.13 -3.79
C GLY A 146 -11.40 -7.57 -2.40
N HIS A 147 -10.57 -6.67 -1.89
CA HIS A 147 -10.76 -5.96 -0.62
C HIS A 147 -12.02 -5.09 -0.65
N GLU A 148 -12.18 -4.24 -1.65
CA GLU A 148 -13.34 -3.35 -1.80
C GLU A 148 -14.65 -4.13 -1.98
N LEU A 149 -14.61 -5.28 -2.67
CA LEU A 149 -15.79 -6.12 -2.78
C LEU A 149 -16.20 -6.72 -1.43
N VAL A 150 -15.28 -6.99 -0.50
CA VAL A 150 -15.65 -7.37 0.88
C VAL A 150 -16.50 -6.27 1.52
N HIS A 151 -16.08 -5.00 1.40
CA HIS A 151 -16.87 -3.87 1.90
C HIS A 151 -18.24 -3.79 1.22
N SER A 152 -18.33 -4.08 -0.08
CA SER A 152 -19.61 -4.15 -0.78
C SER A 152 -20.55 -5.18 -0.16
N PHE A 153 -20.06 -6.38 0.18
CA PHE A 153 -20.84 -7.39 0.93
C PHE A 153 -21.20 -6.95 2.36
N GLN A 154 -20.27 -6.28 3.07
CA GLN A 154 -20.51 -5.78 4.42
C GLN A 154 -21.61 -4.69 4.44
N TYR A 155 -21.59 -3.75 3.49
CA TYR A 155 -22.61 -2.71 3.36
C TYR A 155 -23.95 -3.30 2.91
N ASP A 156 -23.94 -4.21 1.93
CA ASP A 156 -25.14 -4.91 1.46
C ASP A 156 -25.85 -5.62 2.62
N PHE A 157 -25.07 -6.33 3.44
CA PHE A 157 -25.53 -6.96 4.67
C PHE A 157 -26.09 -5.93 5.64
N GLY A 158 -25.33 -4.88 5.94
CA GLY A 158 -25.72 -3.87 6.93
C GLY A 158 -27.00 -3.12 6.58
N LEU A 159 -27.21 -2.80 5.30
CA LEU A 159 -28.41 -2.11 4.82
C LEU A 159 -29.66 -2.98 4.96
N ARG A 160 -29.58 -4.25 4.55
CA ARG A 160 -30.73 -5.16 4.49
C ARG A 160 -31.04 -5.85 5.83
N GLU A 161 -30.06 -6.00 6.72
CA GLU A 161 -30.24 -6.60 8.06
C GLU A 161 -30.50 -5.55 9.15
N ARG A 162 -30.65 -4.27 8.78
CA ARG A 162 -30.91 -3.17 9.71
C ARG A 162 -32.19 -3.39 10.51
N GLU A 163 -33.24 -3.90 9.86
CA GLU A 163 -34.52 -4.23 10.51
C GLU A 163 -34.40 -5.42 11.47
N ASN A 164 -33.39 -6.27 11.27
CA ASN A 164 -33.04 -7.40 12.15
C ASN A 164 -32.04 -7.01 13.26
N GLY A 165 -31.87 -5.71 13.52
CA GLY A 165 -31.06 -5.19 14.61
C GLY A 165 -29.56 -5.10 14.33
N PHE A 166 -29.12 -5.32 13.09
CA PHE A 166 -27.71 -5.11 12.71
C PHE A 166 -27.37 -3.62 12.61
N GLN A 167 -26.19 -3.24 13.12
CA GLN A 167 -25.67 -1.88 13.08
C GLN A 167 -24.18 -1.89 12.75
N LEU A 168 -23.82 -1.32 11.59
CA LEU A 168 -22.43 -1.31 11.12
C LEU A 168 -21.52 -0.44 11.99
N ASN A 169 -22.03 0.67 12.53
CA ASN A 169 -21.29 1.59 13.40
C ASN A 169 -20.88 1.00 14.76
N ARG A 170 -21.34 -0.22 15.10
CA ARG A 170 -20.89 -0.96 16.29
C ARG A 170 -19.60 -1.74 16.06
N LEU A 171 -19.22 -1.91 14.80
CA LEU A 171 -18.08 -2.73 14.43
C LEU A 171 -16.80 -1.87 14.50
N PRO A 172 -15.76 -2.34 15.20
CA PRO A 172 -14.50 -1.63 15.25
C PRO A 172 -13.79 -1.71 13.90
N LEU A 173 -13.02 -0.68 13.56
CA LEU A 173 -12.35 -0.54 12.27
C LEU A 173 -11.45 -1.75 11.95
N TRP A 174 -10.68 -2.24 12.93
CA TRP A 174 -9.80 -3.40 12.75
C TRP A 174 -10.54 -4.69 12.38
N LEU A 175 -11.82 -4.85 12.77
CA LEU A 175 -12.62 -6.01 12.38
C LEU A 175 -13.09 -5.85 10.93
N ILE A 176 -13.50 -4.65 10.53
CA ILE A 176 -13.97 -4.34 9.17
C ILE A 176 -12.83 -4.45 8.16
N GLU A 177 -11.75 -3.70 8.37
CA GLU A 177 -10.58 -3.68 7.49
C GLU A 177 -9.81 -4.99 7.56
N GLY A 178 -9.62 -5.55 8.76
CA GLY A 178 -8.92 -6.81 8.94
C GLY A 178 -9.63 -7.99 8.28
N MET A 179 -10.97 -7.97 8.23
CA MET A 179 -11.73 -8.97 7.47
C MET A 179 -11.54 -8.79 5.97
N ALA A 180 -11.59 -7.55 5.49
CA ALA A 180 -11.40 -7.25 4.07
C ALA A 180 -10.01 -7.71 3.59
N GLU A 181 -8.95 -7.40 4.34
CA GLU A 181 -7.59 -7.86 4.06
C GLU A 181 -7.46 -9.38 4.18
N TYR A 182 -8.03 -10.01 5.21
CA TYR A 182 -7.93 -11.47 5.35
C TYR A 182 -8.62 -12.21 4.20
N LEU A 183 -9.78 -11.75 3.76
CA LEU A 183 -10.52 -12.40 2.66
C LEU A 183 -9.91 -12.10 1.28
N SER A 184 -9.11 -11.04 1.13
CA SER A 184 -8.48 -10.68 -0.14
C SER A 184 -7.03 -11.19 -0.28
N VAL A 185 -6.26 -11.21 0.82
CA VAL A 185 -4.84 -11.63 0.87
C VAL A 185 -4.66 -13.00 1.49
N GLY A 186 -5.50 -13.35 2.47
CA GLY A 186 -5.34 -14.59 3.23
C GLY A 186 -4.25 -14.49 4.30
N ARG A 187 -3.51 -15.59 4.46
CA ARG A 187 -2.54 -15.80 5.54
C ARG A 187 -1.09 -15.67 5.09
N ASP A 188 -0.80 -15.81 3.81
CA ASP A 188 0.56 -15.68 3.29
C ASP A 188 0.85 -14.20 3.04
N ASP A 189 1.46 -13.54 4.03
CA ASP A 189 1.74 -12.10 3.98
C ASP A 189 3.03 -11.80 4.76
N PRO A 190 4.20 -11.91 4.09
CA PRO A 190 5.50 -11.61 4.69
C PRO A 190 5.62 -10.20 5.26
N HIS A 191 4.89 -9.23 4.70
CA HIS A 191 4.92 -7.85 5.17
C HIS A 191 4.16 -7.71 6.50
N THR A 192 2.95 -8.26 6.62
CA THR A 192 2.22 -8.28 7.91
C THR A 192 2.94 -9.14 8.95
N ALA A 193 3.53 -10.26 8.54
CA ALA A 193 4.32 -11.11 9.42
C ALA A 193 5.53 -10.37 10.03
N MET A 194 6.20 -9.51 9.26
CA MET A 194 7.28 -8.63 9.75
C MET A 194 6.81 -7.75 10.92
N TRP A 195 5.61 -7.17 10.83
CA TRP A 195 5.02 -6.39 11.92
C TRP A 195 4.78 -7.24 13.17
N LEU A 196 4.21 -8.43 13.00
CA LEU A 196 3.95 -9.34 14.12
C LEU A 196 5.26 -9.77 14.81
N ARG A 197 6.33 -10.05 14.05
CA ARG A 197 7.64 -10.39 14.61
C ARG A 197 8.22 -9.27 15.47
N ASP A 198 8.18 -8.03 15.00
CA ASP A 198 8.64 -6.85 15.78
C ASP A 198 7.92 -6.74 17.13
N TYR A 199 6.59 -6.82 17.12
CA TYR A 199 5.79 -6.69 18.34
C TYR A 199 5.90 -7.91 19.25
N ALA A 200 6.06 -9.12 18.69
CA ALA A 200 6.27 -10.35 19.45
C ALA A 200 7.61 -10.35 20.20
N MET A 201 8.70 -9.89 19.56
CA MET A 201 10.02 -9.78 20.20
C MET A 201 10.05 -8.81 21.38
N ARG A 202 9.12 -7.86 21.40
CA ARG A 202 8.99 -6.82 22.44
C ARG A 202 7.94 -7.14 23.50
N ASP A 203 7.22 -8.25 23.35
CA ASP A 203 6.04 -8.59 24.13
C ASP A 203 4.97 -7.48 24.15
N ASP A 204 4.76 -6.83 22.99
CA ASP A 204 3.90 -5.63 22.85
C ASP A 204 2.71 -5.85 21.91
N LEU A 205 2.34 -7.11 21.65
CA LEU A 205 1.19 -7.45 20.80
C LEU A 205 -0.13 -6.94 21.44
N PRO A 206 -1.07 -6.35 20.65
CA PRO A 206 -2.27 -5.71 21.18
C PRO A 206 -3.35 -6.69 21.66
N THR A 207 -4.24 -6.23 22.54
CA THR A 207 -5.56 -6.86 22.77
C THR A 207 -6.61 -6.34 21.78
N THR A 208 -7.77 -6.99 21.69
CA THR A 208 -8.91 -6.48 20.91
C THR A 208 -9.41 -5.11 21.39
N GLU A 209 -9.30 -4.84 22.69
CA GLU A 209 -9.60 -3.53 23.28
C GLU A 209 -8.62 -2.46 22.78
N GLN A 210 -7.32 -2.77 22.78
CA GLN A 210 -6.28 -1.86 22.28
C GLN A 210 -6.42 -1.60 20.78
N LEU A 211 -6.77 -2.62 19.98
CA LEU A 211 -7.08 -2.43 18.55
C LEU A 211 -8.26 -1.51 18.31
N THR A 212 -9.20 -1.45 19.25
CA THR A 212 -10.39 -0.59 19.17
C THR A 212 -10.10 0.83 19.66
N THR A 213 -9.24 0.98 20.67
CA THR A 213 -9.02 2.24 21.39
C THR A 213 -7.75 2.99 20.97
N ASP A 214 -6.76 2.31 20.37
CA ASP A 214 -5.50 2.90 19.91
C ASP A 214 -5.13 2.43 18.48
N PRO A 215 -5.93 2.81 17.45
CA PRO A 215 -5.68 2.43 16.06
C PRO A 215 -4.46 3.14 15.44
N GLN A 216 -3.86 4.12 16.14
CA GLN A 216 -2.66 4.81 15.66
C GLN A 216 -1.39 4.01 15.96
N THR A 217 -1.33 3.37 17.14
CA THR A 217 -0.22 2.47 17.50
C THR A 217 -0.39 1.09 16.86
N TYR A 218 -1.63 0.62 16.77
CA TYR A 218 -1.95 -0.71 16.24
C TYR A 218 -2.76 -0.58 14.96
N PHE A 219 -2.04 -0.56 13.84
CA PHE A 219 -2.64 -0.31 12.54
C PHE A 219 -3.75 -1.33 12.21
N PRO A 220 -5.00 -0.88 12.00
CA PRO A 220 -6.17 -1.76 11.89
C PRO A 220 -6.08 -2.82 10.80
N TYR A 221 -5.48 -2.49 9.66
CA TYR A 221 -5.35 -3.42 8.53
C TYR A 221 -4.45 -4.61 8.90
N ARG A 222 -3.22 -4.34 9.35
CA ARG A 222 -2.20 -5.38 9.62
C ARG A 222 -2.58 -6.26 10.81
N PHE A 223 -2.89 -5.64 11.95
CA PHE A 223 -3.26 -6.40 13.13
C PHE A 223 -4.66 -6.99 13.03
N GLY A 224 -5.59 -6.33 12.34
CA GLY A 224 -6.91 -6.87 12.08
C GLY A 224 -6.85 -8.10 11.18
N GLN A 225 -6.10 -8.05 10.08
CA GLN A 225 -5.84 -9.19 9.19
C GLN A 225 -5.22 -10.35 9.99
N ALA A 226 -4.17 -10.08 10.77
CA ALA A 226 -3.53 -11.10 11.62
C ALA A 226 -4.50 -11.75 12.62
N TYR A 227 -5.43 -10.97 13.17
CA TYR A 227 -6.43 -11.48 14.09
C TYR A 227 -7.50 -12.31 13.37
N MET A 228 -7.96 -11.88 12.19
CA MET A 228 -8.89 -12.63 11.35
C MET A 228 -8.24 -13.91 10.80
N ALA A 229 -6.96 -13.87 10.43
CA ALA A 229 -6.16 -15.02 10.05
C ALA A 229 -6.07 -16.05 11.18
N TYR A 230 -5.89 -15.60 12.42
CA TYR A 230 -5.92 -16.50 13.57
C TYR A 230 -7.31 -17.11 13.79
N VAL A 231 -8.37 -16.30 13.69
CA VAL A 231 -9.75 -16.79 13.82
C VAL A 231 -10.09 -17.80 12.72
N GLY A 232 -9.79 -17.49 11.46
CA GLY A 232 -10.01 -18.36 10.30
C GLY A 232 -9.16 -19.64 10.36
N GLY A 233 -7.88 -19.53 10.71
CA GLY A 233 -6.99 -20.69 10.82
C GLY A 233 -7.35 -21.64 11.97
N LYS A 234 -7.82 -21.11 13.12
CA LYS A 234 -8.16 -21.90 14.30
C LYS A 234 -9.60 -22.41 14.31
N TYR A 235 -10.56 -21.57 13.96
CA TYR A 235 -12.01 -21.87 14.05
C TYR A 235 -12.65 -22.12 12.68
N GLY A 236 -11.90 -21.98 11.59
CA GLY A 236 -12.38 -22.07 10.21
C GLY A 236 -12.86 -20.73 9.66
N ASP A 237 -12.74 -20.53 8.36
CA ASP A 237 -13.12 -19.27 7.68
C ASP A 237 -14.58 -18.83 7.91
N PRO A 238 -15.58 -19.73 8.01
CA PRO A 238 -16.95 -19.31 8.34
C PRO A 238 -17.06 -18.61 9.70
N ALA A 239 -16.13 -18.84 10.63
CA ALA A 239 -16.12 -18.15 11.92
C ALA A 239 -15.85 -16.65 11.76
N VAL A 240 -15.05 -16.25 10.77
CA VAL A 240 -14.72 -14.85 10.47
C VAL A 240 -15.99 -14.10 10.06
N THR A 241 -16.74 -14.59 9.08
CA THR A 241 -17.98 -13.91 8.65
C THR A 241 -19.11 -14.02 9.67
N ASN A 242 -19.20 -15.11 10.42
CA ASN A 242 -20.16 -15.23 11.52
C ASN A 242 -19.89 -14.22 12.64
N LEU A 243 -18.61 -13.98 12.96
CA LEU A 243 -18.21 -12.96 13.94
C LEU A 243 -18.71 -11.57 13.51
N PHE A 244 -18.52 -11.17 12.25
CA PHE A 244 -19.04 -9.90 11.72
C PHE A 244 -20.57 -9.79 11.85
N LYS A 245 -21.30 -10.83 11.40
CA LYS A 245 -22.77 -10.86 11.41
C LYS A 245 -23.32 -10.73 12.84
N LEU A 246 -22.68 -11.40 13.81
CA LEU A 246 -23.06 -11.33 15.22
C LEU A 246 -22.64 -10.02 15.87
N ALA A 247 -21.41 -9.56 15.62
CA ALA A 247 -20.87 -8.34 16.20
C ALA A 247 -21.71 -7.11 15.83
N GLY A 248 -22.24 -7.03 14.61
CA GLY A 248 -23.14 -5.93 14.24
C GLY A 248 -24.48 -5.97 14.98
N ARG A 249 -24.92 -7.14 15.47
CA ARG A 249 -26.18 -7.31 16.21
C ARG A 249 -26.02 -7.12 17.72
N VAL A 250 -24.94 -7.66 18.31
CA VAL A 250 -24.76 -7.74 19.78
C VAL A 250 -23.50 -7.06 20.30
N GLY A 251 -22.69 -6.47 19.42
CA GLY A 251 -21.36 -5.93 19.74
C GLY A 251 -20.25 -6.99 19.65
N PRO A 252 -18.99 -6.56 19.41
CA PRO A 252 -17.86 -7.47 19.19
C PRO A 252 -17.60 -8.40 20.38
N ASP A 253 -17.62 -7.89 21.62
CA ASP A 253 -17.31 -8.67 22.82
C ASP A 253 -18.26 -9.85 23.02
N SER A 254 -19.56 -9.60 22.90
CA SER A 254 -20.60 -10.64 22.95
C SER A 254 -20.48 -11.61 21.78
N ALA A 255 -20.11 -11.12 20.60
CA ALA A 255 -19.97 -11.93 19.40
C ALA A 255 -18.82 -12.93 19.52
N PHE A 256 -17.69 -12.60 20.14
CA PHE A 256 -16.62 -13.58 20.39
C PHE A 256 -17.11 -14.75 21.25
N VAL A 257 -17.88 -14.45 22.30
CA VAL A 257 -18.43 -15.49 23.18
C VAL A 257 -19.43 -16.37 22.43
N TYR A 258 -20.33 -15.78 21.64
CA TYR A 258 -21.35 -16.54 20.91
C TYR A 258 -20.80 -17.29 19.69
N ALA A 259 -19.84 -16.72 18.97
CA ALA A 259 -19.31 -17.30 17.74
C ALA A 259 -18.18 -18.29 17.99
N LEU A 260 -17.28 -17.98 18.94
CA LEU A 260 -16.03 -18.72 19.15
C LEU A 260 -16.00 -19.47 20.49
N GLY A 261 -16.94 -19.20 21.40
CA GLY A 261 -16.98 -19.82 22.72
C GLY A 261 -15.91 -19.31 23.69
N VAL A 262 -15.25 -18.19 23.38
CA VAL A 262 -14.17 -17.60 24.19
C VAL A 262 -14.39 -16.12 24.45
N THR A 263 -13.83 -15.61 25.55
CA THR A 263 -13.88 -14.17 25.86
C THR A 263 -12.84 -13.40 25.04
N PRO A 264 -13.02 -12.08 24.83
CA PRO A 264 -12.04 -11.25 24.12
C PRO A 264 -10.63 -11.32 24.74
N ASP A 265 -10.56 -11.34 26.08
CA ASP A 265 -9.29 -11.43 26.81
C ASP A 265 -8.61 -12.78 26.58
N SER A 266 -9.36 -13.88 26.67
CA SER A 266 -8.80 -15.22 26.44
C SER A 266 -8.34 -15.39 25.00
N LEU A 267 -9.13 -14.90 24.04
CA LEU A 267 -8.77 -14.93 22.62
C LEU A 267 -7.50 -14.10 22.36
N SER A 268 -7.38 -12.91 22.97
CA SER A 268 -6.19 -12.07 22.85
C SER A 268 -4.96 -12.77 23.42
N GLU A 269 -5.03 -13.37 24.61
CA GLU A 269 -3.89 -14.07 25.20
C GLU A 269 -3.48 -15.33 24.43
N GLU A 270 -4.45 -16.07 23.90
CA GLU A 270 -4.18 -17.23 23.04
C GLU A 270 -3.52 -16.81 21.72
N TRP A 271 -4.04 -15.77 21.07
CA TRP A 271 -3.45 -15.24 19.83
C TRP A 271 -2.03 -14.75 20.06
N LYS A 272 -1.79 -13.92 21.09
CA LYS A 272 -0.44 -13.44 21.45
C LYS A 272 0.53 -14.58 21.69
N ARG A 273 0.09 -15.62 22.41
CA ARG A 273 0.90 -16.83 22.63
C ARG A 273 1.20 -17.55 21.31
N SER A 274 0.20 -17.75 20.45
CA SER A 274 0.39 -18.37 19.14
C SER A 274 1.40 -17.62 18.29
N VAL A 275 1.34 -16.28 18.28
CA VAL A 275 2.28 -15.44 17.51
C VAL A 275 3.70 -15.57 18.07
N ARG A 276 3.88 -15.47 19.40
CA ARG A 276 5.20 -15.61 20.03
C ARG A 276 5.82 -16.99 19.81
N ASP A 277 5.05 -18.05 20.09
CA ASP A 277 5.56 -19.43 20.06
C ASP A 277 5.96 -19.86 18.65
N GLN A 278 5.27 -19.36 17.61
CA GLN A 278 5.53 -19.75 16.23
C GLN A 278 6.62 -18.91 15.56
N TYR A 279 6.73 -17.61 15.87
CA TYR A 279 7.78 -16.77 15.30
C TYR A 279 9.11 -16.82 16.05
N ALA A 280 9.14 -17.08 17.36
CA ALA A 280 10.39 -17.10 18.13
C ALA A 280 11.45 -18.07 17.55
N PRO A 281 11.10 -19.32 17.18
CA PRO A 281 12.06 -20.23 16.52
C PRO A 281 12.54 -19.72 15.15
N GLN A 282 11.67 -19.04 14.39
CA GLN A 282 12.02 -18.51 13.06
C GLN A 282 13.04 -17.37 13.14
N MET A 283 13.11 -16.67 14.27
CA MET A 283 14.02 -15.55 14.51
C MET A 283 15.33 -15.96 15.20
N GLU A 284 15.52 -17.25 15.50
CA GLU A 284 16.75 -17.74 16.12
C GLU A 284 17.94 -17.61 15.14
N GLY A 285 19.08 -17.12 15.63
CA GLY A 285 20.27 -16.88 14.79
C GLY A 285 20.19 -15.68 13.83
N ARG A 286 19.05 -14.98 13.75
CA ARG A 286 18.89 -13.74 12.96
C ARG A 286 19.42 -12.52 13.71
N THR A 287 19.94 -11.54 12.96
CA THR A 287 20.50 -10.27 13.43
C THR A 287 19.40 -9.34 13.96
N ALA A 288 19.61 -8.73 15.12
CA ALA A 288 18.67 -7.74 15.64
C ALA A 288 18.69 -6.46 14.77
N PRO A 289 17.55 -5.75 14.63
CA PRO A 289 17.49 -4.54 13.79
C PRO A 289 18.49 -3.45 14.18
N SER A 290 18.89 -3.35 15.45
CA SER A 290 19.89 -2.39 15.93
C SER A 290 21.32 -2.72 15.52
N ASP A 291 21.58 -3.97 15.11
CA ASP A 291 22.92 -4.53 14.97
C ASP A 291 23.32 -4.70 13.49
N VAL A 292 22.42 -4.35 12.55
CA VAL A 292 22.70 -4.42 11.12
C VAL A 292 23.37 -3.14 10.64
N GLY A 293 24.60 -3.25 10.16
CA GLY A 293 25.35 -2.10 9.62
C GLY A 293 25.45 -0.91 10.59
N ARG A 294 25.73 0.27 10.06
CA ARG A 294 25.77 1.53 10.83
C ARG A 294 24.45 2.26 10.67
N VAL A 295 23.85 2.71 11.77
CA VAL A 295 22.66 3.57 11.75
C VAL A 295 23.07 4.95 11.23
N VAL A 296 22.41 5.41 10.16
CA VAL A 296 22.61 6.74 9.55
C VAL A 296 21.54 7.71 10.02
N LEU A 297 20.27 7.28 10.01
CA LEU A 297 19.13 8.11 10.41
C LEU A 297 18.20 7.38 11.37
N GLY A 298 17.79 8.10 12.42
CA GLY A 298 16.93 7.62 13.49
C GLY A 298 17.73 7.11 14.70
N GLU A 299 17.04 7.02 15.83
CA GLU A 299 17.63 6.60 17.10
C GLU A 299 17.29 5.12 17.36
N PRO A 300 18.29 4.23 17.48
CA PRO A 300 18.03 2.84 17.83
C PRO A 300 17.24 2.74 19.15
N GLY A 301 16.10 2.06 19.10
CA GLY A 301 15.23 1.90 20.28
C GLY A 301 14.09 2.92 20.41
N ALA A 302 14.08 4.01 19.65
CA ALA A 302 12.93 4.91 19.61
C ALA A 302 11.76 4.29 18.81
N LYS A 303 10.52 4.58 19.24
CA LYS A 303 9.30 4.00 18.66
C LYS A 303 8.75 4.87 17.52
N ASN A 304 8.09 4.24 16.55
CA ASN A 304 7.28 4.91 15.52
C ASN A 304 8.01 6.02 14.74
N GLN A 305 9.33 5.88 14.56
CA GLN A 305 10.12 6.79 13.74
C GLN A 305 9.82 6.54 12.26
N LEU A 306 9.91 7.56 11.42
CA LEU A 306 9.70 7.41 9.98
C LEU A 306 10.91 7.94 9.22
N ASN A 307 11.77 7.05 8.75
CA ASN A 307 12.86 7.35 7.83
C ASN A 307 12.91 6.22 6.79
N ILE A 308 12.47 6.50 5.57
CA ILE A 308 12.25 5.50 4.51
C ILE A 308 12.76 6.00 3.16
N SER A 309 12.75 5.11 2.17
CA SER A 309 13.09 5.41 0.77
C SER A 309 14.46 6.09 0.62
N PRO A 310 15.55 5.54 1.19
CA PRO A 310 16.87 6.15 1.08
C PRO A 310 17.36 6.16 -0.38
N SER A 311 17.83 7.31 -0.86
CA SER A 311 18.47 7.51 -2.16
C SER A 311 19.84 8.16 -1.95
N LEU A 312 20.91 7.39 -2.11
CA LEU A 312 22.29 7.85 -1.92
C LEU A 312 22.77 8.71 -3.09
N SER A 313 23.54 9.77 -2.77
CA SER A 313 24.33 10.49 -3.77
C SER A 313 25.34 9.54 -4.43
N PRO A 314 25.83 9.83 -5.66
CA PRO A 314 26.73 8.92 -6.37
C PRO A 314 27.99 8.56 -5.58
N ASP A 315 28.55 9.51 -4.83
CA ASP A 315 29.71 9.31 -3.95
C ASP A 315 29.36 8.66 -2.59
N GLY A 316 28.07 8.51 -2.27
CA GLY A 316 27.56 7.96 -1.02
C GLY A 316 27.73 8.88 0.20
N ARG A 317 28.05 10.17 -0.02
CA ARG A 317 28.19 11.15 1.06
C ARG A 317 26.85 11.61 1.62
N TYR A 318 25.85 11.79 0.77
CA TYR A 318 24.53 12.27 1.15
C TYR A 318 23.47 11.20 0.92
N VAL A 319 22.39 11.26 1.70
CA VAL A 319 21.21 10.44 1.51
C VAL A 319 19.98 11.33 1.48
N ALA A 320 19.25 11.28 0.38
CA ALA A 320 17.88 11.79 0.31
C ALA A 320 16.95 10.73 0.91
N PHE A 321 15.98 11.14 1.72
CA PHE A 321 15.06 10.22 2.37
C PHE A 321 13.76 10.90 2.76
N ILE A 322 12.74 10.09 2.99
CA ILE A 322 11.41 10.57 3.35
C ILE A 322 11.19 10.40 4.85
N SER A 323 10.68 11.45 5.49
CA SER A 323 10.45 11.45 6.93
C SER A 323 9.25 12.30 7.34
N ARG A 324 8.64 11.97 8.47
CA ARG A 324 7.60 12.78 9.12
C ARG A 324 8.19 13.45 10.36
N ARG A 325 8.42 14.76 10.27
CA ARG A 325 8.97 15.56 11.38
C ARG A 325 7.95 16.46 12.06
N ASN A 326 6.76 16.62 11.49
CA ASN A 326 5.59 17.22 12.14
C ASN A 326 4.35 16.33 11.94
N ILE A 327 3.29 16.56 12.71
CA ILE A 327 2.08 15.71 12.71
C ILE A 327 1.25 15.79 11.41
N PHE A 328 1.59 16.68 10.48
CA PHE A 328 0.77 16.97 9.30
C PHE A 328 1.40 16.55 7.98
N ASN A 329 2.73 16.53 7.86
CA ASN A 329 3.41 16.41 6.57
C ASN A 329 4.56 15.40 6.59
N THR A 330 4.64 14.63 5.51
CA THR A 330 5.82 13.83 5.14
C THR A 330 6.63 14.65 4.14
N ASN A 331 7.91 14.90 4.43
CA ASN A 331 8.79 15.71 3.57
C ASN A 331 10.00 14.89 3.11
N LEU A 332 10.61 15.34 2.02
CA LEU A 332 11.89 14.86 1.53
C LEU A 332 13.02 15.67 2.19
N PHE A 333 14.02 14.96 2.72
CA PHE A 333 15.16 15.55 3.41
C PHE A 333 16.46 15.02 2.80
N ILE A 334 17.54 15.79 2.89
CA ILE A 334 18.90 15.34 2.59
C ILE A 334 19.71 15.39 3.87
N ALA A 335 20.42 14.30 4.17
CA ALA A 335 21.33 14.22 5.30
C ALA A 335 22.74 13.78 4.89
N ASP A 336 23.74 14.23 5.64
CA ASP A 336 25.10 13.69 5.56
C ASP A 336 25.11 12.27 6.15
N THR A 337 25.59 11.31 5.36
CA THR A 337 25.54 9.90 5.74
C THR A 337 26.50 9.56 6.87
N GLN A 338 27.58 10.33 7.08
CA GLN A 338 28.56 10.06 8.12
C GLN A 338 28.04 10.54 9.49
N THR A 339 27.47 11.74 9.53
CA THR A 339 27.01 12.36 10.79
C THR A 339 25.53 12.11 11.09
N GLY A 340 24.70 11.82 10.08
CA GLY A 340 23.25 11.79 10.19
C GLY A 340 22.60 13.17 10.27
N GLU A 341 23.37 14.25 10.11
CA GLU A 341 22.88 15.62 10.15
C GLU A 341 22.07 15.93 8.89
N ILE A 342 20.84 16.41 9.10
CA ILE A 342 19.99 16.90 8.02
C ILE A 342 20.54 18.25 7.57
N ILE A 343 20.94 18.33 6.30
CA ILE A 343 21.54 19.55 5.73
C ILE A 343 20.55 20.33 4.86
N GLU A 344 19.49 19.69 4.37
CA GLU A 344 18.48 20.32 3.52
C GLU A 344 17.11 19.67 3.72
N GLN A 345 16.06 20.48 3.64
CA GLN A 345 14.67 20.01 3.56
C GLN A 345 14.09 20.52 2.24
N LEU A 346 13.71 19.59 1.37
CA LEU A 346 13.16 19.92 0.07
C LEU A 346 11.67 20.19 0.21
N GLU A 347 11.32 21.48 0.34
CA GLU A 347 9.94 21.93 0.25
C GLU A 347 9.51 21.92 -1.22
N GLY A 348 8.69 20.95 -1.62
CA GLY A 348 7.98 21.00 -2.90
C GLY A 348 7.30 22.36 -3.04
N ALA A 349 7.67 23.13 -4.05
CA ALA A 349 7.41 24.56 -4.15
C ALA A 349 5.94 24.94 -3.85
N ARG A 350 5.70 25.59 -2.69
CA ARG A 350 4.43 26.27 -2.31
C ARG A 350 3.14 25.49 -2.63
N SER A 351 3.14 24.19 -2.39
CA SER A 351 2.01 23.28 -2.63
C SER A 351 1.34 22.87 -1.31
N ASN A 352 0.05 22.55 -1.37
CA ASN A 352 -0.83 22.40 -0.21
C ASN A 352 -0.44 21.16 0.62
N PRO A 353 -0.15 21.31 1.94
CA PRO A 353 0.41 20.25 2.79
C PRO A 353 -0.41 18.94 2.91
N HIS A 354 -1.64 18.91 2.40
CA HIS A 354 -2.50 17.72 2.39
C HIS A 354 -2.38 16.84 1.13
N PHE A 355 -1.67 17.29 0.08
CA PHE A 355 -1.76 16.68 -1.26
C PHE A 355 -0.51 15.96 -1.78
N ASP A 356 0.63 16.00 -1.08
CA ASP A 356 1.89 15.49 -1.65
C ASP A 356 2.41 14.20 -0.97
N ALA A 357 1.84 13.79 0.17
CA ALA A 357 2.57 12.98 1.15
C ALA A 357 2.80 11.48 0.83
N LEU A 358 2.11 10.86 -0.15
CA LEU A 358 2.12 9.38 -0.29
C LEU A 358 2.61 8.85 -1.65
N ARG A 359 2.76 9.64 -2.72
CA ARG A 359 3.56 9.19 -3.89
C ARG A 359 5.06 9.07 -3.59
N PHE A 360 5.52 9.81 -2.57
CA PHE A 360 6.82 9.61 -1.93
C PHE A 360 7.02 8.18 -1.38
N ILE A 361 5.94 7.50 -0.95
CA ILE A 361 6.06 6.13 -0.41
C ILE A 361 6.49 5.12 -1.46
N ASN A 362 6.09 5.33 -2.72
CA ASN A 362 6.40 4.42 -3.82
C ASN A 362 7.58 4.89 -4.67
N SER A 363 8.20 6.05 -4.35
CA SER A 363 9.27 6.65 -5.15
C SER A 363 10.30 7.40 -4.29
N ALA A 364 11.56 6.96 -4.33
CA ALA A 364 12.65 7.54 -3.52
C ALA A 364 13.29 8.80 -4.14
N GLY A 365 13.03 9.10 -5.43
CA GLY A 365 13.79 10.08 -6.21
C GLY A 365 15.22 9.62 -6.55
N THR A 366 15.93 10.38 -7.38
CA THR A 366 17.25 10.01 -7.91
C THR A 366 18.19 11.21 -8.01
N TRP A 367 19.47 10.97 -7.72
CA TRP A 367 20.53 11.94 -7.91
C TRP A 367 20.99 11.99 -9.37
N SER A 368 21.44 13.16 -9.83
CA SER A 368 22.26 13.25 -11.03
C SER A 368 23.62 12.58 -10.80
N PRO A 369 24.28 12.05 -11.84
CA PRO A 369 25.54 11.30 -11.69
C PRO A 369 26.71 12.13 -11.14
N ASN A 370 26.62 13.47 -11.20
CA ASN A 370 27.58 14.38 -10.58
C ASN A 370 27.21 14.80 -9.14
N GLY A 371 26.04 14.39 -8.63
CA GLY A 371 25.58 14.68 -7.27
C GLY A 371 25.07 16.11 -7.04
N GLU A 372 25.02 16.96 -8.06
CA GLU A 372 24.61 18.37 -7.92
C GLU A 372 23.08 18.57 -7.96
N LYS A 373 22.35 17.61 -8.54
CA LYS A 373 20.90 17.71 -8.74
C LYS A 373 20.18 16.50 -8.20
N PHE A 374 18.92 16.71 -7.85
CA PHE A 374 18.02 15.64 -7.43
C PHE A 374 16.70 15.73 -8.20
N ALA A 375 16.25 14.60 -8.75
CA ALA A 375 14.98 14.48 -9.44
C ALA A 375 13.98 13.68 -8.61
N PHE A 376 12.75 14.17 -8.54
CA PHE A 376 11.65 13.51 -7.83
C PHE A 376 10.31 13.81 -8.50
N VAL A 377 9.31 12.99 -8.20
CA VAL A 377 7.97 13.14 -8.73
C VAL A 377 7.16 14.07 -7.83
N THR A 378 6.48 15.05 -8.43
CA THR A 378 5.53 15.95 -7.75
C THR A 378 4.15 15.85 -8.40
N PHE A 379 3.13 16.26 -7.64
CA PHE A 379 1.76 16.31 -8.13
C PHE A 379 1.34 17.77 -8.33
N VAL A 380 0.99 18.15 -9.55
CA VAL A 380 0.60 19.52 -9.87
C VAL A 380 -0.68 19.48 -10.70
N GLN A 381 -1.77 20.01 -10.13
CA GLN A 381 -3.04 20.22 -10.84
C GLN A 381 -3.63 18.98 -11.54
N GLY A 382 -3.61 17.81 -10.90
CA GLY A 382 -4.16 16.59 -11.53
C GLY A 382 -3.13 15.79 -12.32
N ASP A 383 -1.94 16.33 -12.58
CA ASP A 383 -0.87 15.67 -13.34
C ASP A 383 0.35 15.32 -12.48
N ASN A 384 1.16 14.40 -13.00
CA ASN A 384 2.46 14.05 -12.45
C ASN A 384 3.58 14.76 -13.18
N ASP A 385 4.36 15.53 -12.42
CA ASP A 385 5.54 16.22 -12.92
C ASP A 385 6.81 15.59 -12.36
N LEU A 386 7.85 15.60 -13.18
CA LEU A 386 9.20 15.36 -12.73
C LEU A 386 9.87 16.71 -12.44
N GLU A 387 10.18 16.94 -11.16
CA GLU A 387 10.93 18.12 -10.73
C GLU A 387 12.40 17.79 -10.53
N ILE A 388 13.26 18.72 -10.94
CA ILE A 388 14.71 18.65 -10.78
C ILE A 388 15.15 19.88 -9.99
N ILE A 389 15.74 19.63 -8.84
CA ILE A 389 16.29 20.67 -7.98
C ILE A 389 17.81 20.70 -8.06
N ASP A 390 18.37 21.86 -7.78
CA ASP A 390 19.78 22.02 -7.44
C ASP A 390 19.94 21.81 -5.93
N VAL A 391 20.86 20.93 -5.54
CA VAL A 391 20.99 20.49 -4.14
C VAL A 391 21.67 21.54 -3.27
N GLU A 392 22.56 22.37 -3.82
CA GLU A 392 23.26 23.42 -3.07
C GLU A 392 22.35 24.59 -2.73
N SER A 393 21.53 25.01 -3.70
CA SER A 393 20.62 26.16 -3.54
C SER A 393 19.22 25.79 -3.05
N GLY A 394 18.80 24.53 -3.20
CA GLY A 394 17.44 24.06 -2.93
C GLY A 394 16.41 24.51 -3.98
N GLU A 395 16.83 25.18 -5.07
CA GLU A 395 15.92 25.72 -6.06
C GLU A 395 15.48 24.69 -7.11
N VAL A 396 14.21 24.73 -7.51
CA VAL A 396 13.69 23.96 -8.65
C VAL A 396 14.27 24.55 -9.94
N THR A 397 15.20 23.83 -10.56
CA THR A 397 15.84 24.22 -11.83
C THR A 397 15.04 23.80 -13.05
N ARG A 398 14.21 22.77 -12.91
CA ARG A 398 13.39 22.25 -14.01
C ARG A 398 12.13 21.54 -13.50
N ARG A 399 11.06 21.68 -14.27
CA ARG A 399 9.82 20.92 -14.13
C ARG A 399 9.45 20.38 -15.50
N ILE A 400 9.18 19.09 -15.60
CA ILE A 400 8.91 18.39 -16.85
C ILE A 400 7.64 17.57 -16.66
N SER A 401 6.67 17.74 -17.57
CA SER A 401 5.41 17.00 -17.60
C SER A 401 5.42 16.09 -18.84
N PRO A 402 5.83 14.81 -18.71
CA PRO A 402 5.73 13.82 -19.78
C PRO A 402 4.30 13.70 -20.29
N LYS A 403 4.06 14.13 -21.54
CA LYS A 403 2.72 14.07 -22.13
C LYS A 403 2.28 12.63 -22.36
N GLY A 404 1.02 12.34 -22.06
CA GLY A 404 0.41 11.03 -22.29
C GLY A 404 0.62 10.02 -21.16
N ILE A 405 1.34 10.38 -20.10
CA ILE A 405 1.63 9.47 -18.99
C ILE A 405 0.86 9.91 -17.75
N GLY A 406 -0.12 9.10 -17.34
CA GLY A 406 -1.05 9.43 -16.26
C GLY A 406 -0.40 9.41 -14.87
N ALA A 407 0.57 8.53 -14.63
CA ALA A 407 1.40 8.57 -13.41
C ALA A 407 2.86 8.22 -13.63
N ILE A 408 3.75 8.78 -12.81
CA ILE A 408 5.20 8.55 -12.86
C ILE A 408 5.65 8.03 -11.50
N THR A 409 6.44 6.97 -11.49
CA THR A 409 7.06 6.41 -10.28
C THR A 409 8.51 6.02 -10.54
N ASN A 410 9.29 5.96 -9.46
CA ASN A 410 10.68 5.46 -9.44
C ASN A 410 11.59 6.04 -10.54
N PRO A 411 11.79 7.38 -10.63
CA PRO A 411 12.73 7.94 -11.59
C PRO A 411 14.16 7.52 -11.24
N THR A 412 14.97 7.24 -12.26
CA THR A 412 16.39 6.91 -12.15
C THR A 412 17.19 7.65 -13.22
N TRP A 413 18.27 8.33 -12.81
CA TRP A 413 19.11 9.10 -13.73
C TRP A 413 20.09 8.19 -14.47
N SER A 414 20.27 8.42 -15.77
CA SER A 414 21.30 7.71 -16.53
C SER A 414 22.71 8.10 -16.06
N PRO A 415 23.70 7.19 -16.15
CA PRO A 415 25.07 7.48 -15.71
C PRO A 415 25.73 8.64 -16.46
N ASP A 416 25.32 8.90 -17.70
CA ASP A 416 25.81 10.00 -18.54
C ASP A 416 25.13 11.35 -18.24
N GLY A 417 24.08 11.36 -17.42
CA GLY A 417 23.37 12.56 -17.03
C GLY A 417 22.33 13.07 -18.02
N ASN A 418 22.16 12.43 -19.19
CA ASN A 418 21.34 12.95 -20.28
C ASN A 418 19.90 12.46 -20.26
N LYS A 419 19.61 11.37 -19.55
CA LYS A 419 18.29 10.74 -19.52
C LYS A 419 17.83 10.45 -18.10
N ILE A 420 16.51 10.35 -17.93
CA ILE A 420 15.88 9.78 -16.74
C ILE A 420 14.95 8.66 -17.20
N ALA A 421 15.13 7.45 -16.67
CA ALA A 421 14.15 6.38 -16.85
C ALA A 421 13.17 6.38 -15.67
N PHE A 422 11.95 5.91 -15.90
CA PHE A 422 10.91 5.85 -14.88
C PHE A 422 9.85 4.82 -15.26
N ALA A 423 9.06 4.38 -14.29
CA ALA A 423 7.84 3.61 -14.55
C ALA A 423 6.68 4.60 -14.73
N GLY A 424 5.92 4.44 -15.81
CA GLY A 424 4.77 5.25 -16.16
C GLY A 424 3.50 4.42 -16.15
N ILE A 425 2.39 4.97 -15.64
CA ILE A 425 1.07 4.32 -15.72
C ILE A 425 0.23 5.03 -16.78
N GLU A 426 -0.13 4.32 -17.83
CA GLU A 426 -1.04 4.75 -18.89
C GLU A 426 -2.11 3.67 -19.09
N GLY A 427 -3.39 4.06 -19.17
CA GLY A 427 -4.49 3.10 -19.34
C GLY A 427 -4.62 2.05 -18.22
N GLY A 428 -4.07 2.32 -17.03
CA GLY A 428 -4.05 1.39 -15.90
C GLY A 428 -2.93 0.35 -15.90
N LEU A 429 -2.02 0.40 -16.88
CA LEU A 429 -0.88 -0.50 -17.03
C LEU A 429 0.43 0.23 -16.76
N SER A 430 1.38 -0.45 -16.13
CA SER A 430 2.72 0.10 -15.91
C SER A 430 3.66 -0.28 -17.05
N ASP A 431 4.42 0.69 -17.53
CA ASP A 431 5.46 0.52 -18.54
C ASP A 431 6.71 1.34 -18.18
N LEU A 432 7.86 0.95 -18.72
CA LEU A 432 9.10 1.70 -18.59
C LEU A 432 9.20 2.76 -19.68
N TYR A 433 9.68 3.94 -19.29
CA TYR A 433 9.92 5.06 -20.18
C TYR A 433 11.31 5.64 -19.95
N SER A 434 11.85 6.28 -20.97
CA SER A 434 13.05 7.12 -20.89
C SER A 434 12.75 8.53 -21.36
N LEU A 435 13.14 9.51 -20.57
CA LEU A 435 13.04 10.94 -20.86
C LEU A 435 14.42 11.49 -21.18
N ASP A 436 14.59 11.99 -22.41
CA ASP A 436 15.78 12.73 -22.81
C ASP A 436 15.72 14.17 -22.28
N LEU A 437 16.64 14.52 -21.39
CA LEU A 437 16.63 15.82 -20.72
C LEU A 437 17.00 16.96 -21.66
N ARG A 438 17.74 16.74 -22.74
CA ARG A 438 18.09 17.83 -23.67
C ARG A 438 16.89 18.26 -24.50
N THR A 439 16.08 17.30 -24.92
CA THR A 439 14.98 17.49 -25.88
C THR A 439 13.59 17.48 -25.25
N ASN A 440 13.45 17.01 -24.00
CA ASN A 440 12.18 16.69 -23.35
C ASN A 440 11.34 15.67 -24.13
N THR A 441 12.00 14.78 -24.86
CA THR A 441 11.33 13.70 -25.58
C THR A 441 11.25 12.48 -24.69
N VAL A 442 10.08 11.84 -24.69
CA VAL A 442 9.82 10.60 -23.96
C VAL A 442 9.79 9.47 -24.97
N ARG A 443 10.48 8.38 -24.64
CA ARG A 443 10.48 7.13 -25.40
C ARG A 443 9.99 6.02 -24.48
N GLN A 444 8.95 5.33 -24.90
CA GLN A 444 8.44 4.13 -24.24
C GLN A 444 9.38 2.95 -24.53
N LEU A 445 9.74 2.18 -23.51
CA LEU A 445 10.68 1.05 -23.57
C LEU A 445 9.97 -0.31 -23.49
N THR A 446 8.81 -0.34 -22.85
CA THR A 446 7.92 -1.50 -22.76
C THR A 446 6.49 -1.06 -23.08
N ASN A 447 5.69 -1.95 -23.67
CA ASN A 447 4.29 -1.69 -23.98
C ASN A 447 3.53 -3.02 -23.96
N ASP A 448 3.35 -3.56 -22.76
CA ASP A 448 2.64 -4.80 -22.57
C ASP A 448 1.78 -4.78 -21.30
N ARG A 449 1.25 -5.94 -20.91
CA ARG A 449 0.30 -6.05 -19.78
C ARG A 449 0.97 -6.44 -18.46
N TYR A 450 2.24 -6.79 -18.51
CA TYR A 450 3.00 -7.19 -17.33
C TYR A 450 3.29 -5.96 -16.47
N ALA A 451 3.52 -6.15 -15.18
CA ALA A 451 3.98 -5.08 -14.33
C ALA A 451 5.44 -4.75 -14.67
N ASP A 452 5.73 -3.47 -14.87
CA ASP A 452 7.08 -2.97 -15.19
C ASP A 452 7.41 -1.79 -14.28
N LEU A 453 8.08 -2.09 -13.16
CA LEU A 453 8.24 -1.14 -12.05
C LEU A 453 9.70 -1.01 -11.63
N GLN A 454 10.01 0.08 -10.91
CA GLN A 454 11.31 0.27 -10.23
C GLN A 454 12.56 0.14 -11.12
N PRO A 455 12.64 0.87 -12.25
CA PRO A 455 13.82 0.83 -13.11
C PRO A 455 15.06 1.40 -12.41
N THR A 456 16.23 0.84 -12.74
CA THR A 456 17.55 1.30 -12.31
C THR A 456 18.57 1.12 -13.44
N TRP A 457 19.34 2.17 -13.74
CA TRP A 457 20.36 2.12 -14.78
C TRP A 457 21.58 1.28 -14.39
N ALA A 458 22.01 0.43 -15.33
CA ALA A 458 23.33 -0.17 -15.26
C ALA A 458 24.40 0.93 -15.37
N PRO A 459 25.57 0.77 -14.73
CA PRO A 459 26.62 1.80 -14.73
C PRO A 459 27.14 2.21 -16.12
N GLY A 460 27.03 1.33 -17.12
CA GLY A 460 27.38 1.63 -18.51
C GLY A 460 26.36 2.50 -19.24
N GLY A 461 25.10 2.50 -18.79
CA GLY A 461 24.02 3.29 -19.39
C GLY A 461 23.32 2.64 -20.58
N GLU A 462 23.63 1.39 -20.95
CA GLU A 462 22.98 0.68 -22.05
C GLU A 462 21.83 -0.23 -21.60
N ARG A 463 21.73 -0.51 -20.30
CA ARG A 463 20.73 -1.44 -19.74
C ARG A 463 20.00 -0.85 -18.53
N LEU A 464 18.76 -1.27 -18.36
CA LEU A 464 17.99 -1.09 -17.12
C LEU A 464 17.79 -2.45 -16.46
N ALA A 465 17.90 -2.50 -15.13
CA ALA A 465 17.25 -3.55 -14.34
C ALA A 465 15.96 -2.98 -13.75
N PHE A 466 14.96 -3.83 -13.52
CA PHE A 466 13.65 -3.43 -13.04
C PHE A 466 12.92 -4.64 -12.44
N ILE A 467 11.70 -4.48 -11.95
CA ILE A 467 10.88 -5.56 -11.42
C ILE A 467 9.71 -5.85 -12.34
N THR A 468 9.38 -7.13 -12.49
CA THR A 468 8.32 -7.56 -13.39
C THR A 468 7.71 -8.89 -12.99
N ASP A 469 6.49 -9.18 -13.44
CA ASP A 469 5.80 -10.45 -13.23
C ASP A 469 5.80 -11.34 -14.50
N ARG A 470 6.54 -10.94 -15.54
CA ARG A 470 6.70 -11.71 -16.78
C ARG A 470 7.65 -12.92 -16.64
N GLY A 471 7.64 -13.77 -17.67
CA GLY A 471 8.55 -14.90 -17.83
C GLY A 471 7.90 -16.27 -17.63
N PRO A 472 8.69 -17.36 -17.60
CA PRO A 472 8.19 -18.71 -17.30
C PRO A 472 7.51 -18.77 -15.93
N ASP A 473 6.36 -19.43 -15.86
CA ASP A 473 5.49 -19.44 -14.66
C ASP A 473 5.21 -18.02 -14.13
N GLY A 474 5.15 -17.06 -15.05
CA GLY A 474 4.79 -15.67 -14.82
C GLY A 474 3.28 -15.45 -14.89
N THR A 475 2.87 -14.19 -14.85
CA THR A 475 1.45 -13.81 -14.92
C THR A 475 0.78 -14.37 -16.19
N ASN A 476 -0.37 -15.01 -16.00
CA ASN A 476 -1.23 -15.54 -17.04
C ASN A 476 -2.56 -14.78 -17.04
N PHE A 477 -2.76 -13.99 -18.08
CA PHE A 477 -3.93 -13.14 -18.25
C PHE A 477 -5.20 -13.89 -18.68
N GLU A 478 -5.06 -15.08 -19.28
CA GLU A 478 -6.22 -15.90 -19.65
C GLU A 478 -6.90 -16.46 -18.39
N ASN A 479 -6.12 -16.88 -17.40
CA ASN A 479 -6.66 -17.44 -16.15
C ASN A 479 -6.57 -16.45 -14.97
N LEU A 480 -6.14 -15.20 -15.22
CA LEU A 480 -5.91 -14.17 -14.21
C LEU A 480 -5.10 -14.68 -13.01
N THR A 481 -4.02 -15.41 -13.32
CA THR A 481 -3.03 -15.88 -12.35
C THR A 481 -1.90 -14.87 -12.33
N PHE A 482 -1.57 -14.32 -11.16
CA PHE A 482 -0.55 -13.29 -11.02
C PHE A 482 0.67 -13.89 -10.33
N ALA A 483 1.84 -13.75 -10.96
CA ALA A 483 3.07 -14.29 -10.41
C ALA A 483 3.73 -13.29 -9.44
N PRO A 484 4.48 -13.78 -8.44
CA PRO A 484 5.38 -12.93 -7.66
C PRO A 484 6.35 -12.16 -8.56
N THR A 485 6.68 -10.94 -8.14
CA THR A 485 7.62 -10.07 -8.86
C THR A 485 9.02 -10.68 -8.89
N ARG A 486 9.71 -10.49 -10.02
CA ARG A 486 11.08 -10.95 -10.26
C ARG A 486 11.91 -9.86 -10.93
N LEU A 487 13.20 -10.10 -11.12
CA LEU A 487 14.09 -9.13 -11.75
C LEU A 487 13.99 -9.22 -13.27
N GLY A 488 13.90 -8.08 -13.94
CA GLY A 488 14.01 -7.94 -15.39
C GLY A 488 15.26 -7.13 -15.75
N ILE A 489 15.87 -7.43 -16.90
CA ILE A 489 16.95 -6.65 -17.50
C ILE A 489 16.57 -6.38 -18.96
N ILE A 490 16.61 -5.12 -19.38
CA ILE A 490 16.29 -4.68 -20.74
C ILE A 490 17.43 -3.81 -21.29
N ASP A 491 17.75 -3.98 -22.57
CA ASP A 491 18.62 -3.06 -23.32
C ASP A 491 17.80 -1.87 -23.81
N THR A 492 18.26 -0.66 -23.49
CA THR A 492 17.50 0.58 -23.73
C THR A 492 17.56 1.08 -25.18
N GLU A 493 18.45 0.53 -26.00
CA GLU A 493 18.59 0.90 -27.41
C GLU A 493 17.85 -0.04 -28.36
N SER A 494 17.38 -1.20 -27.86
CA SER A 494 16.42 -2.07 -28.56
C SER A 494 15.24 -1.23 -29.07
N GLY A 495 14.96 -1.27 -30.37
CA GLY A 495 14.07 -0.32 -31.06
C GLY A 495 12.63 -0.24 -30.50
N ASP A 496 11.84 0.74 -30.97
CA ASP A 496 10.50 1.13 -30.48
C ASP A 496 9.38 0.06 -30.53
N ASN A 497 9.70 -1.22 -30.69
CA ASN A 497 8.79 -2.36 -30.66
C ASN A 497 9.51 -3.58 -30.08
N THR A 498 9.77 -3.57 -28.78
CA THR A 498 10.27 -4.74 -28.05
C THR A 498 9.14 -5.78 -27.94
N GLU A 499 8.89 -6.51 -29.03
CA GLU A 499 8.33 -7.85 -28.90
C GLU A 499 9.22 -8.60 -27.90
N ARG A 500 8.66 -9.12 -26.79
CA ARG A 500 9.17 -10.02 -25.71
C ARG A 500 10.66 -10.46 -25.64
N GLY A 501 11.41 -10.55 -26.74
CA GLY A 501 12.75 -11.11 -26.86
C GLY A 501 13.92 -10.27 -26.33
N ASP A 502 13.73 -8.99 -26.00
CA ASP A 502 14.81 -8.12 -25.50
C ASP A 502 14.84 -7.96 -23.97
N ILE A 503 13.93 -8.64 -23.26
CA ILE A 503 13.86 -8.62 -21.79
C ILE A 503 14.32 -9.97 -21.23
N GLU A 504 15.41 -9.95 -20.48
CA GLU A 504 15.90 -11.08 -19.70
C GLU A 504 15.23 -11.08 -18.32
N THR A 505 14.62 -12.19 -17.91
CA THR A 505 14.09 -12.35 -16.55
C THR A 505 15.03 -13.18 -15.70
N VAL A 506 15.37 -12.68 -14.52
CA VAL A 506 16.15 -13.37 -13.50
C VAL A 506 15.26 -13.67 -12.30
N ARG A 507 15.22 -14.94 -11.90
CA ARG A 507 14.41 -15.43 -10.77
C ARG A 507 15.28 -16.24 -9.79
N PRO A 508 16.01 -15.57 -8.88
CA PRO A 508 16.90 -16.26 -7.94
C PRO A 508 16.19 -17.22 -6.99
N PHE A 509 14.92 -16.95 -6.65
CA PHE A 509 14.11 -17.80 -5.79
C PHE A 509 12.72 -18.04 -6.39
N GLU A 510 12.27 -19.29 -6.38
CA GLU A 510 10.92 -19.62 -6.83
C GLU A 510 9.88 -19.22 -5.77
N GLY A 511 8.69 -18.81 -6.23
CA GLY A 511 7.57 -18.46 -5.34
C GLY A 511 7.72 -17.18 -4.49
N ALA A 512 8.89 -16.52 -4.50
CA ALA A 512 9.15 -15.32 -3.72
C ALA A 512 9.03 -14.04 -4.54
N ASN A 513 8.74 -12.92 -3.89
CA ASN A 513 8.81 -11.59 -4.49
C ASN A 513 10.24 -11.06 -4.46
N HIS A 514 10.60 -10.31 -5.49
CA HIS A 514 11.86 -9.58 -5.61
C HIS A 514 11.56 -8.14 -5.96
N HIS A 515 12.04 -7.20 -5.15
CA HIS A 515 11.85 -5.78 -5.41
C HIS A 515 13.09 -4.94 -5.13
N ASN A 516 13.02 -3.67 -5.54
CA ASN A 516 14.02 -2.63 -5.37
C ASN A 516 15.42 -3.02 -5.89
N PRO A 517 15.57 -3.36 -7.18
CA PRO A 517 16.87 -3.67 -7.75
C PRO A 517 17.81 -2.46 -7.69
N ALA A 518 19.10 -2.73 -7.50
CA ALA A 518 20.17 -1.73 -7.58
C ALA A 518 21.46 -2.37 -8.11
N TRP A 519 22.14 -1.70 -9.04
CA TRP A 519 23.40 -2.18 -9.60
C TRP A 519 24.58 -1.95 -8.67
N SER A 520 25.55 -2.87 -8.69
CA SER A 520 26.91 -2.56 -8.20
C SER A 520 27.62 -1.57 -9.13
N PRO A 521 28.55 -0.74 -8.63
CA PRO A 521 29.28 0.24 -9.44
C PRO A 521 30.01 -0.33 -10.66
N ASP A 522 30.47 -1.58 -10.57
CA ASP A 522 31.16 -2.29 -11.64
C ASP A 522 30.21 -2.96 -12.67
N GLY A 523 28.90 -2.93 -12.42
CA GLY A 523 27.87 -3.52 -13.27
C GLY A 523 27.87 -5.06 -13.29
N GLN A 524 28.58 -5.71 -12.36
CA GLN A 524 28.68 -7.18 -12.30
C GLN A 524 27.61 -7.83 -11.41
N ASN A 525 26.99 -7.06 -10.52
CA ASN A 525 26.02 -7.56 -9.56
C ASN A 525 24.74 -6.72 -9.54
N LEU A 526 23.63 -7.40 -9.21
CA LEU A 526 22.37 -6.78 -8.84
C LEU A 526 22.08 -7.05 -7.37
N TYR A 527 21.86 -5.99 -6.59
CA TYR A 527 21.27 -6.07 -5.26
C TYR A 527 19.76 -6.00 -5.38
N PHE A 528 19.03 -6.72 -4.52
CA PHE A 528 17.57 -6.72 -4.49
C PHE A 528 17.07 -7.14 -3.10
N ILE A 529 15.81 -6.83 -2.80
CA ILE A 529 15.14 -7.29 -1.58
C ILE A 529 14.22 -8.46 -1.95
N SER A 530 14.29 -9.55 -1.17
CA SER A 530 13.39 -10.68 -1.34
C SER A 530 12.82 -11.18 -0.01
N ASP A 531 11.62 -11.71 -0.08
CA ASP A 531 10.88 -12.35 1.01
C ASP A 531 10.94 -13.89 0.98
N GLN A 532 11.92 -14.49 0.30
CA GLN A 532 11.94 -15.93 -0.03
C GLN A 532 11.86 -16.90 1.15
N ASP A 533 12.28 -16.50 2.35
CA ASP A 533 12.11 -17.29 3.58
C ASP A 533 11.09 -16.67 4.56
N GLY A 534 10.27 -15.72 4.09
CA GLY A 534 9.28 -14.98 4.87
C GLY A 534 9.83 -13.74 5.58
N PHE A 535 11.14 -13.50 5.50
CA PHE A 535 11.79 -12.26 5.94
C PHE A 535 12.23 -11.44 4.74
N LYS A 536 12.04 -10.13 4.82
CA LYS A 536 12.50 -9.20 3.78
C LYS A 536 13.97 -8.89 4.03
N ASP A 537 14.86 -9.50 3.27
CA ASP A 537 16.31 -9.33 3.37
C ASP A 537 16.90 -8.83 2.04
N VAL A 538 18.09 -8.22 2.10
CA VAL A 538 18.87 -7.84 0.92
C VAL A 538 19.70 -9.02 0.45
N TYR A 539 19.70 -9.22 -0.86
CA TYR A 539 20.44 -10.25 -1.58
C TYR A 539 21.28 -9.61 -2.69
N ARG A 540 22.35 -10.30 -3.10
CA ARG A 540 23.20 -9.97 -4.24
C ARG A 540 23.13 -11.11 -5.25
N TYR A 541 22.83 -10.80 -6.50
CA TYR A 541 22.87 -11.72 -7.64
C TYR A 541 24.09 -11.38 -8.51
N ALA A 542 24.97 -12.37 -8.71
CA ALA A 542 26.14 -12.23 -9.56
C ALA A 542 25.78 -12.59 -11.01
N LEU A 543 25.91 -11.63 -11.94
CA LEU A 543 25.43 -11.79 -13.33
C LEU A 543 26.29 -12.74 -14.17
N ASN A 544 27.53 -12.97 -13.77
CA ASN A 544 28.51 -13.77 -14.50
C ASN A 544 28.24 -15.29 -14.39
N ASP A 545 27.82 -15.77 -13.23
CA ASP A 545 27.61 -17.20 -12.95
C ASP A 545 26.21 -17.53 -12.40
N GLY A 546 25.39 -16.52 -12.11
CA GLY A 546 24.03 -16.69 -11.61
C GLY A 546 23.95 -17.06 -10.13
N GLN A 547 25.04 -16.95 -9.37
CA GLN A 547 25.03 -17.25 -7.94
C GLN A 547 24.38 -16.11 -7.14
N THR A 548 23.56 -16.50 -6.15
CA THR A 548 22.91 -15.58 -5.22
C THR A 548 23.56 -15.64 -3.84
N TYR A 549 23.67 -14.48 -3.20
CA TYR A 549 24.26 -14.29 -1.88
C TYR A 549 23.29 -13.50 -0.99
N ARG A 550 23.20 -13.86 0.29
CA ARG A 550 22.42 -13.14 1.30
C ARG A 550 23.30 -12.09 1.99
N ILE A 551 22.85 -10.84 2.01
CA ILE A 551 23.56 -9.70 2.60
C ILE A 551 23.05 -9.41 4.02
N THR A 552 21.74 -9.40 4.21
CA THR A 552 21.12 -9.21 5.54
C THR A 552 20.43 -10.48 6.02
N HIS A 553 20.28 -10.59 7.34
CA HIS A 553 19.59 -11.73 7.98
C HIS A 553 18.81 -11.26 9.21
N LEU A 554 17.85 -10.35 9.01
CA LEU A 554 17.21 -9.57 10.08
C LEU A 554 16.08 -10.31 10.82
N LYS A 555 15.91 -10.07 12.13
CA LYS A 555 14.73 -10.59 12.86
C LYS A 555 13.40 -9.95 12.42
N THR A 556 13.44 -8.76 11.83
CA THR A 556 12.29 -8.07 11.23
C THR A 556 12.36 -8.10 9.70
N GLY A 557 12.93 -7.06 9.09
CA GLY A 557 13.16 -6.96 7.64
C GLY A 557 13.56 -5.56 7.17
N VAL A 558 14.14 -5.52 5.96
CA VAL A 558 14.34 -4.32 5.15
C VAL A 558 13.05 -4.02 4.39
N SER A 559 12.48 -2.84 4.61
CA SER A 559 11.18 -2.48 4.01
C SER A 559 10.93 -0.97 4.04
N GLY A 560 10.13 -0.49 3.10
CA GLY A 560 9.40 0.77 3.21
C GLY A 560 8.00 0.53 3.80
N ILE A 561 7.10 1.51 3.64
CA ILE A 561 5.75 1.47 4.26
C ILE A 561 4.86 0.37 3.67
N THR A 562 4.90 0.16 2.37
CA THR A 562 4.20 -0.94 1.69
C THR A 562 5.17 -2.08 1.36
N ALA A 563 4.63 -3.21 0.88
CA ALA A 563 5.43 -4.36 0.52
C ALA A 563 6.45 -4.06 -0.59
N GLU A 564 6.12 -3.17 -1.52
CA GLU A 564 6.98 -2.84 -2.66
C GLU A 564 7.61 -1.43 -2.56
N SER A 565 7.32 -0.64 -1.52
CA SER A 565 7.95 0.67 -1.33
C SER A 565 9.48 0.60 -1.39
N PRO A 566 10.15 1.56 -2.05
CA PRO A 566 11.60 1.67 -2.02
C PRO A 566 12.14 1.66 -0.58
N ALA A 567 13.14 0.82 -0.36
CA ALA A 567 13.75 0.57 0.93
C ALA A 567 15.27 0.49 0.85
N MET A 568 15.88 0.55 -0.34
CA MET A 568 17.33 0.42 -0.53
C MET A 568 17.82 1.27 -1.71
N SER A 569 19.04 1.81 -1.59
CA SER A 569 19.85 2.35 -2.69
C SER A 569 21.32 2.01 -2.53
N VAL A 570 22.06 2.04 -3.65
CA VAL A 570 23.51 1.84 -3.72
C VAL A 570 24.13 3.04 -4.43
N ALA A 571 25.17 3.63 -3.84
CA ALA A 571 25.90 4.74 -4.40
C ALA A 571 26.69 4.31 -5.64
N ALA A 572 26.40 4.94 -6.79
CA ALA A 572 26.93 4.52 -8.09
C ALA A 572 28.46 4.59 -8.23
N GLN A 573 29.15 5.41 -7.43
CA GLN A 573 30.60 5.57 -7.48
C GLN A 573 31.31 4.87 -6.31
N SER A 574 30.80 5.03 -5.08
CA SER A 574 31.46 4.45 -3.90
C SER A 574 31.04 3.03 -3.58
N GLY A 575 29.88 2.57 -4.07
CA GLY A 575 29.33 1.25 -3.77
C GLY A 575 28.71 1.10 -2.38
N ARG A 576 28.69 2.18 -1.58
CA ARG A 576 28.00 2.19 -0.29
C ARG A 576 26.52 1.89 -0.49
N MET A 577 25.93 1.08 0.39
CA MET A 577 24.50 0.79 0.39
C MET A 577 23.83 1.47 1.59
N ALA A 578 22.63 2.01 1.38
CA ALA A 578 21.75 2.44 2.46
C ALA A 578 20.37 1.80 2.31
N PHE A 579 19.76 1.42 3.44
CA PHE A 579 18.45 0.77 3.43
C PHE A 579 17.64 1.06 4.71
N SER A 580 16.31 1.04 4.59
CA SER A 580 15.39 1.24 5.70
C SER A 580 15.05 -0.09 6.40
N VAL A 581 15.22 -0.11 7.72
CA VAL A 581 14.97 -1.28 8.58
C VAL A 581 13.73 -1.03 9.41
N PHE A 582 12.76 -1.95 9.37
CA PHE A 582 11.58 -1.86 10.21
C PHE A 582 11.89 -2.33 11.63
N SER A 583 11.57 -1.52 12.62
CA SER A 583 11.76 -1.83 14.03
C SER A 583 10.91 -0.92 14.90
N ARG A 584 10.34 -1.47 15.97
CA ARG A 584 9.59 -0.74 17.00
C ARG A 584 8.44 0.09 16.44
N GLY A 585 7.71 -0.45 15.46
CA GLY A 585 6.61 0.23 14.77
C GLY A 585 7.03 1.36 13.83
N GLY A 586 8.33 1.48 13.52
CA GLY A 586 8.89 2.54 12.68
C GLY A 586 10.07 2.08 11.83
N TYR A 587 10.77 3.04 11.22
CA TYR A 587 11.84 2.82 10.26
C TYR A 587 13.06 3.70 10.56
N THR A 588 14.23 3.06 10.55
CA THR A 588 15.56 3.69 10.62
C THR A 588 16.33 3.41 9.33
N ILE A 589 17.23 4.31 8.93
CA ILE A 589 18.09 4.07 7.76
C ILE A 589 19.46 3.64 8.25
N HIS A 590 19.92 2.51 7.72
CA HIS A 590 21.21 1.90 7.99
C HIS A 590 22.08 1.94 6.74
N ALA A 591 23.40 1.84 6.91
CA ALA A 591 24.35 1.74 5.82
C ALA A 591 25.34 0.59 6.01
N LEU A 592 25.75 0.02 4.88
CA LEU A 592 26.83 -0.95 4.74
C LEU A 592 27.87 -0.40 3.76
N GLU A 593 29.15 -0.55 4.11
CA GLU A 593 30.26 -0.22 3.22
C GLU A 593 30.48 -1.35 2.18
N PRO A 594 31.14 -1.08 1.05
CA PRO A 594 31.26 -2.05 -0.06
C PRO A 594 31.86 -3.41 0.33
N ASP A 595 32.80 -3.43 1.27
CA ASP A 595 33.44 -4.65 1.78
C ASP A 595 32.50 -5.52 2.65
N GLN A 596 31.32 -4.99 3.00
CA GLN A 596 30.28 -5.70 3.73
C GLN A 596 29.18 -6.25 2.80
N LEU A 597 29.29 -6.03 1.49
CA LEU A 597 28.29 -6.41 0.48
C LEU A 597 28.59 -7.73 -0.24
N ASP A 598 29.53 -8.52 0.28
CA ASP A 598 29.84 -9.84 -0.29
C ASP A 598 28.74 -10.87 -0.03
N GLY A 599 28.24 -10.89 1.21
CA GLY A 599 27.20 -11.82 1.63
C GLY A 599 27.63 -13.29 1.64
N GLU A 600 26.70 -14.14 2.05
CA GLU A 600 26.88 -15.58 2.14
C GLU A 600 26.13 -16.29 1.01
N PRO A 601 26.74 -17.25 0.29
CA PRO A 601 26.06 -17.99 -0.76
C PRO A 601 24.77 -18.64 -0.25
N VAL A 602 23.69 -18.47 -1.00
CA VAL A 602 22.40 -19.08 -0.70
C VAL A 602 21.88 -19.74 -1.96
N GLN A 603 21.52 -21.02 -1.85
CA GLN A 603 20.65 -21.66 -2.82
C GLN A 603 19.21 -21.45 -2.32
N GLY A 604 18.28 -21.22 -3.24
CA GLY A 604 16.88 -21.04 -2.88
C GLY A 604 16.38 -22.15 -1.97
N THR A 605 15.40 -21.84 -1.14
CA THR A 605 14.74 -22.84 -0.29
C THR A 605 14.28 -24.00 -1.18
N GLU A 606 14.68 -25.24 -0.84
CA GLU A 606 14.22 -26.43 -1.57
C GLU A 606 12.70 -26.41 -1.68
N GLU A 607 12.19 -26.50 -2.91
CA GLU A 607 10.78 -26.65 -3.32
C GLU A 607 9.76 -26.60 -2.17
N GLY A 608 9.18 -25.41 -1.94
CA GLY A 608 7.93 -25.25 -1.19
C GLY A 608 7.98 -25.53 0.32
N ARG A 609 9.12 -25.90 0.92
CA ARG A 609 9.24 -26.06 2.38
C ARG A 609 9.63 -24.77 3.08
N LEU A 610 8.63 -23.89 3.07
CA LEU A 610 8.24 -22.96 4.14
C LEU A 610 9.06 -21.67 4.25
N ALA A 611 8.64 -20.68 3.46
CA ALA A 611 8.54 -19.28 3.90
C ALA A 611 7.55 -19.12 5.09
N THR A 612 7.54 -20.04 6.07
CA THR A 612 6.62 -20.03 7.21
C THR A 612 6.73 -18.75 8.02
N ALA A 613 7.88 -18.11 8.01
CA ALA A 613 8.02 -16.82 8.67
C ALA A 613 7.14 -15.75 8.02
N GLY A 614 6.68 -15.90 6.79
CA GLY A 614 5.73 -15.01 6.12
C GLY A 614 4.26 -15.37 6.36
N LEU A 615 3.98 -16.55 6.91
CA LEU A 615 2.63 -17.02 7.15
C LEU A 615 2.08 -16.45 8.46
N LEU A 616 0.85 -15.93 8.45
CA LEU A 616 0.16 -15.48 9.65
C LEU A 616 -0.32 -16.68 10.48
N PRO A 617 -0.03 -16.71 11.81
CA PRO A 617 -0.45 -17.79 12.70
C PRO A 617 -1.96 -18.03 12.72
N PRO A 618 -2.40 -19.29 12.96
CA PRO A 618 -1.59 -20.46 13.32
C PRO A 618 -1.02 -21.20 12.09
N PHE A 619 0.29 -21.43 12.00
CA PHE A 619 0.96 -22.04 10.84
C PHE A 619 0.28 -23.33 10.36
N GLU A 620 -0.08 -24.21 11.31
CA GLU A 620 -0.99 -25.33 11.06
C GLU A 620 -2.45 -24.89 11.30
N SER A 621 -3.28 -24.93 10.27
CA SER A 621 -4.74 -24.70 10.40
C SER A 621 -5.47 -25.99 10.74
N ALA A 622 -6.72 -25.84 11.22
CA ALA A 622 -7.61 -26.97 11.47
C ALA A 622 -8.07 -27.74 10.19
N GLY A 623 -7.58 -27.34 9.00
CA GLY A 623 -7.86 -27.94 7.68
C GLY A 623 -7.46 -27.00 6.53
N GLU A 624 -7.68 -27.42 5.28
CA GLU A 624 -7.67 -26.52 4.11
C GLU A 624 -8.88 -25.57 4.23
N GLY A 625 -8.61 -24.31 4.55
CA GLY A 625 -9.64 -23.27 4.68
C GLY A 625 -10.15 -22.81 3.32
N LEU A 626 -11.43 -22.45 3.24
CA LEU A 626 -12.08 -21.86 2.07
C LEU A 626 -11.24 -20.72 1.46
N VAL A 627 -10.70 -19.83 2.30
CA VAL A 627 -9.90 -18.67 1.87
C VAL A 627 -8.61 -19.11 1.19
N SER A 628 -7.83 -19.97 1.85
CA SER A 628 -6.61 -20.51 1.24
C SER A 628 -6.89 -21.30 -0.03
N SER A 629 -7.99 -22.06 -0.09
CA SER A 629 -8.37 -22.84 -1.27
C SER A 629 -8.70 -21.96 -2.47
N TYR A 630 -9.54 -20.92 -2.34
CA TYR A 630 -9.87 -20.08 -3.50
C TYR A 630 -8.72 -19.15 -3.88
N LEU A 631 -7.84 -18.77 -2.96
CA LEU A 631 -6.65 -17.96 -3.30
C LEU A 631 -5.63 -18.79 -4.08
N ALA A 632 -5.50 -20.07 -3.78
CA ALA A 632 -4.63 -21.00 -4.49
C ALA A 632 -5.21 -21.47 -5.84
N ASP A 633 -6.53 -21.43 -6.03
CA ASP A 633 -7.21 -21.80 -7.28
C ASP A 633 -7.57 -20.55 -8.12
N PRO A 634 -6.78 -20.22 -9.16
CA PRO A 634 -7.06 -19.05 -9.99
C PRO A 634 -8.35 -19.18 -10.81
N LEU A 635 -8.86 -20.40 -11.01
CA LEU A 635 -10.07 -20.69 -11.79
C LEU A 635 -11.34 -20.67 -10.92
N ALA A 636 -11.21 -20.79 -9.59
CA ALA A 636 -12.34 -20.73 -8.68
C ALA A 636 -13.07 -19.37 -8.80
N GLY A 637 -14.29 -19.42 -9.35
CA GLY A 637 -15.15 -18.26 -9.60
C GLY A 637 -14.88 -17.51 -10.91
N LEU A 638 -13.86 -17.89 -11.69
CA LEU A 638 -13.50 -17.16 -12.92
C LEU A 638 -14.56 -17.40 -14.01
N PRO A 639 -15.19 -16.35 -14.57
CA PRO A 639 -16.07 -16.52 -15.72
C PRO A 639 -15.29 -17.00 -16.94
N GLY A 640 -15.96 -17.64 -17.91
CA GLY A 640 -15.37 -17.96 -19.20
C GLY A 640 -14.83 -16.72 -19.91
N GLN A 641 -13.99 -16.89 -20.95
CA GLN A 641 -13.51 -15.76 -21.76
C GLN A 641 -14.69 -15.11 -22.50
N THR A 642 -15.34 -14.15 -21.86
CA THR A 642 -16.34 -13.27 -22.45
C THR A 642 -15.72 -11.91 -22.70
N THR A 643 -15.75 -11.45 -23.95
CA THR A 643 -15.58 -10.03 -24.27
C THR A 643 -16.85 -9.32 -23.84
N PHE A 644 -16.73 -8.33 -22.95
CA PHE A 644 -17.84 -7.48 -22.58
C PHE A 644 -17.86 -6.29 -23.56
N ASP A 645 -18.83 -6.27 -24.47
CA ASP A 645 -18.96 -5.18 -25.43
C ASP A 645 -19.54 -3.94 -24.75
N ALA A 646 -18.96 -2.77 -25.00
CA ALA A 646 -19.49 -1.48 -24.56
C ALA A 646 -20.89 -1.22 -25.17
N THR A 647 -21.82 -0.71 -24.37
CA THR A 647 -23.20 -0.41 -24.79
C THR A 647 -23.42 1.04 -25.15
#